data_AF-A0A9E0TTF0-F1
#
_entry.id   AF-A0A9E0TTF0-F1
#
_cell.length_a   1.000
_cell.length_b   1.000
_cell.length_c   1.000
_cell.angle_alpha   90.00
_cell.angle_beta   90.00
_cell.angle_gamma   90.00
#
_symmetry.space_group_name_H-M   'P 1'
#
loop_
_entity.id
_entity.type
_entity.pdbx_description
1 polymer ?
#
loop_
_entity_poly.entity_id
_entity_poly.type
_entity_poly.pdbx_seq_one_letter_code
_entity_poly.pdbx_strand_id
1 'polypeptide(L)'
;MVPAAQPTSSQPIPPNLKSLLPHPHTPWNFSEPLFKRVQNYTSDKSFKLCEVLNTDPELNFILKYFEHQKPPGYSIKRVVCIHNPDHTQVFEGTLKNQEREANNPVFAPKGKDEESKADRARVLARWESQASQFSPVDIKSLSSRGTDTCSKAKVLPLWHGSTKEVCQSICWSGFTSFGKHHYFDENASKGNTKSTDKGYFGAGIYFTNSVQYANMYSSGGNLLLSWVSMREPYPIVNDKPHPQKGSDMLKLEGRMHYQNYNAHFIPVVSIRPQDPQCIEYYPCYKDQTPAWDEFVVFHTSQALPRFWVELGVDFPNVAFSSSGTAGELLTLLLSLLDKPDIQQHVALAQMLQTKADLLLDQAETIPLGIEDQRFLKLAKRLLPEGEKLSSATVSMQLKMGTTAPAILSTAAPVKASPQPISVALLAPVLSKTSAKPALPAIAFGKELWAQYIGDVGEEPPLPPDIDKILKSPCPFFPGNRVEETHLLMLIPKTVNGQPLTLNFLEELMTHPKQGRATKYKHYWDKIKQKYGEAQLQNSYWILLTKDIIPESRDFKRYVDLKPLLEKANVAYEIPRLLEVSVSIFMEYLRTGKKLYNDEPGSLCCCQERIEDFSLFVGYFSPVGLCIDGQRLHIYLPEFFGVGGLRRNFSVDTLPPIAPTNSLTKQPLQKPLPPPPIARSKIVQPEIVLKASPPPLSIASTSVLPPVPSVEEELSGLRRWQKKKEEMMAKQTLLPTSATSLAPVPSPVSSVVPKTSIKSSLIAIAFGKELWAKYLGDVGEEPLLPSNIQEILQSPCPFWPEKKVQETHLLTLIPKTVNGKPLTLNSLEELVKKPRQGQPIKYAFYWGEIKEQYGNQPLPSSYWALMTRDVIPVRSGHNDPVKLLKELNQKANVQYEVPQLLEAATSIFMEYLRTGKRLYSDSPWTYTWCQESVSKHQGKKVVIGGFATGGLRVDNTVGVSDKHIGLGGLRKYGVADAEAARGKAPNKGENYDTWAYPQFASPIKDRKKR
;
A
#
# COMPACT_ATOMS: atom_id res chain seq x y z
N MET A 1 46.02 -10.04 -12.41
CA MET A 1 45.63 -9.72 -11.02
C MET A 1 46.05 -10.88 -10.15
N VAL A 2 46.88 -10.65 -9.15
CA VAL A 2 47.26 -11.68 -8.15
C VAL A 2 46.00 -11.99 -7.32
N PRO A 3 45.66 -13.27 -7.02
CA PRO A 3 44.52 -13.60 -6.17
C PRO A 3 44.68 -12.89 -4.83
N ALA A 4 43.65 -12.13 -4.43
CA ALA A 4 43.64 -11.47 -3.14
C ALA A 4 43.74 -12.54 -2.05
N ALA A 5 44.84 -12.53 -1.29
CA ALA A 5 45.03 -13.45 -0.18
C ALA A 5 43.84 -13.34 0.78
N GLN A 6 43.36 -14.47 1.30
CA GLN A 6 42.33 -14.46 2.34
C GLN A 6 42.79 -13.58 3.52
N PRO A 7 41.88 -12.80 4.14
CA PRO A 7 42.24 -11.89 5.20
C PRO A 7 42.96 -12.64 6.33
N THR A 8 44.13 -12.12 6.72
CA THR A 8 44.96 -12.69 7.78
C THR A 8 44.43 -12.39 9.19
N SER A 9 43.40 -11.55 9.31
CA SER A 9 42.76 -11.22 10.59
C SER A 9 41.89 -12.38 11.06
N SER A 10 42.33 -13.04 12.14
CA SER A 10 41.53 -14.05 12.85
C SER A 10 40.28 -13.48 13.50
N GLN A 11 40.21 -12.17 13.73
CA GLN A 11 39.07 -11.51 14.36
C GLN A 11 38.02 -11.04 13.31
N PRO A 12 36.73 -11.39 13.49
CA PRO A 12 35.68 -11.06 12.53
C PRO A 12 35.33 -9.57 12.49
N ILE A 13 35.40 -8.89 13.63
CA ILE A 13 35.18 -7.44 13.77
C ILE A 13 36.38 -6.80 14.48
N PRO A 14 36.68 -5.50 14.24
CA PRO A 14 37.71 -4.79 14.97
C PRO A 14 37.43 -4.80 16.48
N PRO A 15 38.45 -5.03 17.33
CA PRO A 15 38.28 -4.86 18.77
C PRO A 15 38.00 -3.40 19.11
N ASN A 16 37.28 -3.17 20.22
CA ASN A 16 36.97 -1.85 20.76
C ASN A 16 36.14 -0.95 19.83
N LEU A 17 35.40 -1.53 18.89
CA LEU A 17 34.63 -0.74 17.93
C LEU A 17 33.49 0.07 18.61
N LYS A 18 32.89 -0.47 19.69
CA LYS A 18 31.84 0.21 20.49
C LYS A 18 32.30 1.53 21.11
N SER A 19 33.58 1.66 21.51
CA SER A 19 34.08 2.89 22.13
C SER A 19 34.26 4.05 21.16
N LEU A 20 34.17 3.80 19.85
CA LEU A 20 34.21 4.85 18.83
C LEU A 20 32.85 5.50 18.57
N LEU A 21 31.76 4.95 19.13
CA LEU A 21 30.42 5.50 18.96
C LEU A 21 30.18 6.68 19.91
N PRO A 22 29.41 7.70 19.49
CA PRO A 22 29.06 8.82 20.36
C PRO A 22 28.22 8.38 21.57
N HIS A 23 27.42 7.32 21.40
CA HIS A 23 26.57 6.76 22.45
C HIS A 23 26.78 5.24 22.56
N PRO A 24 27.82 4.76 23.25
CA PRO A 24 28.15 3.34 23.33
C PRO A 24 26.99 2.44 23.80
N HIS A 25 26.18 2.92 24.75
CA HIS A 25 25.05 2.16 25.29
C HIS A 25 23.78 2.22 24.44
N THR A 26 23.66 3.19 23.54
CA THR A 26 22.54 3.31 22.59
C THR A 26 23.13 3.52 21.20
N PRO A 27 23.78 2.49 20.63
CA PRO A 27 24.68 2.66 19.49
C PRO A 27 24.00 3.14 18.21
N TRP A 28 22.66 3.10 18.15
CA TRP A 28 21.83 3.65 17.09
C TRP A 28 21.47 5.13 17.27
N ASN A 29 21.85 5.79 18.36
CA ASN A 29 21.65 7.23 18.53
C ASN A 29 22.76 8.01 17.84
N PHE A 30 22.38 9.17 17.30
CA PHE A 30 23.32 10.09 16.66
C PHE A 30 23.92 11.05 17.67
N SER A 31 25.15 11.46 17.41
CA SER A 31 25.79 12.61 18.02
C SER A 31 24.93 13.86 17.83
N GLU A 32 25.03 14.78 18.80
CA GLU A 32 24.23 16.01 18.78
C GLU A 32 24.41 16.83 17.48
N PRO A 33 25.63 17.01 16.91
CA PRO A 33 25.80 17.74 15.65
C PRO A 33 25.07 17.08 14.47
N LEU A 34 25.23 15.76 14.30
CA LEU A 34 24.56 15.03 13.22
C LEU A 34 23.05 15.04 13.42
N PHE A 35 22.57 14.84 14.65
CA PHE A 35 21.13 14.85 14.95
C PHE A 35 20.49 16.21 14.66
N LYS A 36 21.14 17.32 15.03
CA LYS A 36 20.67 18.67 14.70
C LYS A 36 20.52 18.86 13.19
N ARG A 37 21.52 18.42 12.40
CA ARG A 37 21.42 18.48 10.93
C ARG A 37 20.30 17.61 10.39
N VAL A 38 20.15 16.37 10.89
CA VAL A 38 19.02 15.49 10.56
C VAL A 38 17.68 16.17 10.87
N GLN A 39 17.53 16.86 11.99
CA GLN A 39 16.29 17.55 12.33
C GLN A 39 15.96 18.68 11.36
N ASN A 40 16.98 19.42 10.91
CA ASN A 40 16.84 20.53 9.98
C ASN A 40 16.47 20.11 8.54
N TYR A 41 16.64 18.83 8.18
CA TYR A 41 16.11 18.33 6.92
C TYR A 41 14.58 18.34 6.95
N THR A 42 13.99 19.27 6.20
CA THR A 42 12.58 19.27 5.85
C THR A 42 12.36 18.21 4.78
N SER A 43 11.86 17.06 5.20
CA SER A 43 11.50 15.97 4.30
C SER A 43 10.04 15.63 4.55
N ASP A 44 9.22 15.72 3.50
CA ASP A 44 7.83 15.22 3.51
C ASP A 44 7.75 13.68 3.51
N LYS A 45 8.88 12.99 3.73
CA LYS A 45 8.98 11.53 3.80
C LYS A 45 9.03 11.09 5.26
N SER A 46 8.57 9.87 5.53
CA SER A 46 8.64 9.21 6.85
C SER A 46 10.07 8.97 7.37
N PHE A 47 11.08 9.24 6.55
CA PHE A 47 12.48 9.14 6.91
C PHE A 47 13.27 10.35 6.39
N LYS A 48 14.42 10.58 7.02
CA LYS A 48 15.38 11.62 6.67
C LYS A 48 16.71 10.99 6.30
N LEU A 49 17.35 11.56 5.29
CA LEU A 49 18.71 11.24 4.88
C LEU A 49 19.56 12.48 5.12
N CYS A 50 20.67 12.33 5.82
CA CYS A 50 21.61 13.42 6.05
C CYS A 50 23.04 12.89 5.88
N GLU A 51 23.86 13.62 5.14
CA GLU A 51 25.25 13.23 4.93
C GLU A 51 26.05 13.27 6.24
N VAL A 52 26.87 12.24 6.44
CA VAL A 52 27.81 12.16 7.57
C VAL A 52 29.10 12.87 7.15
N LEU A 53 29.45 13.91 7.90
CA LEU A 53 30.62 14.74 7.69
C LEU A 53 31.84 14.14 8.42
N ASN A 54 33.03 14.59 8.03
CA ASN A 54 34.29 14.25 8.70
C ASN A 54 34.36 14.68 10.17
N THR A 55 33.56 15.68 10.56
CA THR A 55 33.46 16.15 11.94
C THR A 55 32.55 15.30 12.80
N ASP A 56 31.74 14.42 12.19
CA ASP A 56 30.83 13.58 12.96
C ASP A 56 31.58 12.38 13.53
N PRO A 57 31.45 12.09 14.84
CA PRO A 57 32.13 10.97 15.47
C PRO A 57 31.71 9.61 14.87
N GLU A 58 30.50 9.50 14.32
CA GLU A 58 30.01 8.31 13.61
C GLU A 58 30.94 7.87 12.48
N LEU A 59 31.59 8.81 11.79
CA LEU A 59 32.44 8.47 10.67
C LEU A 59 33.67 7.66 11.11
N ASN A 60 34.24 7.94 12.29
CA ASN A 60 35.38 7.19 12.82
C ASN A 60 35.05 5.71 13.04
N PHE A 61 33.86 5.43 13.58
CA PHE A 61 33.34 4.08 13.73
C PHE A 61 33.19 3.39 12.36
N ILE A 62 32.57 4.06 11.38
CA ILE A 62 32.33 3.50 10.04
C ILE A 62 33.63 3.22 9.31
N LEU A 63 34.59 4.15 9.35
CA LEU A 63 35.91 4.00 8.72
C LEU A 63 36.71 2.88 9.36
N LYS A 64 36.76 2.82 10.69
CA LYS A 64 37.49 1.75 11.38
C LYS A 64 36.93 0.38 11.05
N TYR A 65 35.60 0.26 10.93
CA TYR A 65 34.96 -0.99 10.55
C TYR A 65 35.20 -1.32 9.07
N PHE A 66 35.10 -0.33 8.18
CA PHE A 66 35.34 -0.48 6.74
C PHE A 66 36.77 -0.94 6.44
N GLU A 67 37.77 -0.28 7.03
CA GLU A 67 39.20 -0.57 6.75
C GLU A 67 39.65 -1.94 7.27
N HIS A 68 38.90 -2.56 8.20
CA HIS A 68 39.21 -3.90 8.71
C HIS A 68 39.19 -4.97 7.62
N GLN A 69 38.22 -4.87 6.72
CA GLN A 69 37.97 -5.84 5.65
C GLN A 69 37.58 -5.12 4.37
N LYS A 70 38.34 -4.10 4.01
CA LYS A 70 38.09 -3.24 2.85
C LYS A 70 38.07 -4.03 1.55
N PRO A 71 37.06 -3.85 0.67
CA PRO A 71 37.06 -4.49 -0.63
C PRO A 71 38.21 -3.94 -1.50
N PRO A 72 39.01 -4.78 -2.18
CA PRO A 72 40.12 -4.32 -3.01
C PRO A 72 39.67 -3.33 -4.09
N GLY A 73 40.38 -2.20 -4.23
CA GLY A 73 40.09 -1.18 -5.24
C GLY A 73 38.92 -0.24 -4.91
N TYR A 74 38.26 -0.43 -3.77
CA TYR A 74 37.16 0.43 -3.33
C TYR A 74 37.55 1.32 -2.16
N SER A 75 37.05 2.55 -2.18
CA SER A 75 37.05 3.48 -1.03
C SER A 75 35.63 3.94 -0.74
N ILE A 76 35.38 4.44 0.47
CA ILE A 76 34.11 5.11 0.78
C ILE A 76 34.03 6.42 -0.04
N LYS A 77 33.01 6.52 -0.90
CA LYS A 77 32.69 7.71 -1.68
C LYS A 77 31.92 8.72 -0.84
N ARG A 78 30.89 8.24 -0.13
CA ARG A 78 30.09 9.03 0.82
C ARG A 78 29.36 8.13 1.82
N VAL A 79 28.95 8.73 2.93
CA VAL A 79 28.14 8.09 3.96
C VAL A 79 26.92 8.95 4.23
N VAL A 80 25.74 8.34 4.22
CA VAL A 80 24.48 9.00 4.51
C VAL A 80 23.86 8.32 5.73
N CYS A 81 23.54 9.09 6.77
CA CYS A 81 22.77 8.58 7.90
C CYS A 81 21.29 8.47 7.52
N ILE A 82 20.64 7.43 8.06
CA ILE A 82 19.23 7.12 7.84
C ILE A 82 18.50 7.30 9.18
N HIS A 83 17.62 8.30 9.23
CA HIS A 83 16.77 8.53 10.40
C HIS A 83 15.31 8.29 10.06
N ASN A 84 14.75 7.23 10.65
CA ASN A 84 13.33 6.97 10.67
C ASN A 84 12.92 6.73 12.14
N PRO A 85 12.12 7.63 12.74
CA PRO A 85 11.74 7.52 14.15
C PRO A 85 10.87 6.30 14.42
N ASP A 86 9.93 5.98 13.51
CA ASP A 86 9.02 4.84 13.66
C ASP A 86 9.79 3.52 13.64
N HIS A 87 10.74 3.37 12.71
CA HIS A 87 11.59 2.17 12.67
C HIS A 87 12.49 2.06 13.90
N THR A 88 12.98 3.19 14.43
CA THR A 88 13.78 3.18 15.66
C THR A 88 12.94 2.69 16.84
N GLN A 89 11.70 3.18 16.97
CA GLN A 89 10.77 2.74 18.02
C GLN A 89 10.42 1.25 17.90
N VAL A 90 10.15 0.77 16.68
CA VAL A 90 9.84 -0.64 16.42
C VAL A 90 11.03 -1.55 16.74
N PHE A 91 12.25 -1.12 16.40
CA PHE A 91 13.48 -1.84 16.72
C PHE A 91 13.70 -1.92 18.24
N GLU A 92 13.57 -0.79 18.95
CA GLU A 92 13.68 -0.75 20.41
C GLU A 92 12.62 -1.62 21.10
N GLY A 93 11.37 -1.58 20.64
CA GLY A 93 10.30 -2.46 21.12
C GLY A 93 10.62 -3.94 20.91
N THR A 94 11.20 -4.28 19.75
CA THR A 94 11.64 -5.65 19.44
C THR A 94 12.75 -6.10 20.37
N LEU A 95 13.72 -5.23 20.64
CA LEU A 95 14.83 -5.53 21.55
C LEU A 95 14.35 -5.80 22.98
N LYS A 96 13.38 -5.02 23.48
CA LYS A 96 12.72 -5.30 24.77
C LYS A 96 11.99 -6.64 24.78
N ASN A 97 11.33 -7.01 23.69
CA ASN A 97 10.65 -8.30 23.58
C ASN A 97 11.65 -9.46 23.62
N GLN A 98 12.74 -9.35 22.84
CA GLN A 98 13.82 -10.33 22.84
C GLN A 98 14.47 -10.47 24.22
N GLU A 99 14.66 -9.37 24.95
CA GLU A 99 15.20 -9.44 26.32
C GLU A 99 14.26 -10.22 27.24
N ARG A 100 12.93 -9.98 27.18
CA ARG A 100 11.95 -10.73 27.97
C ARG A 100 11.92 -12.22 27.58
N GLU A 101 11.97 -12.52 26.29
CA GLU A 101 12.02 -13.89 25.79
C GLU A 101 13.30 -14.61 26.25
N ALA A 102 14.46 -13.96 26.15
CA ALA A 102 15.74 -14.52 26.60
C ALA A 102 15.80 -14.74 28.12
N ASN A 103 14.97 -14.02 28.89
CA ASN A 103 14.80 -14.24 30.32
C ASN A 103 13.80 -15.34 30.66
N ASN A 104 13.00 -15.81 29.70
CA ASN A 104 12.00 -16.84 29.92
C ASN A 104 12.57 -18.22 29.52
N PRO A 105 12.69 -19.17 30.47
CA PRO A 105 13.21 -20.52 30.19
C PRO A 105 12.45 -21.28 29.09
N VAL A 106 11.18 -20.95 28.84
CA VAL A 106 10.38 -21.57 27.77
C VAL A 106 10.97 -21.31 26.38
N PHE A 107 11.59 -20.14 26.19
CA PHE A 107 12.21 -19.75 24.92
C PHE A 107 13.73 -19.98 24.90
N ALA A 108 14.28 -20.66 25.91
CA ALA A 108 15.70 -21.00 25.92
C ALA A 108 16.03 -21.93 24.74
N PRO A 109 17.19 -21.73 24.09
CA PRO A 109 17.77 -22.69 23.15
C PRO A 109 17.86 -24.10 23.73
N LYS A 110 17.59 -25.12 22.92
CA LYS A 110 17.71 -26.54 23.33
C LYS A 110 19.12 -27.11 23.15
N GLY A 111 20.13 -26.26 22.99
CA GLY A 111 21.47 -26.63 22.51
C GLY A 111 22.23 -27.73 23.27
N LYS A 112 21.75 -28.19 24.43
CA LYS A 112 22.33 -29.34 25.16
C LYS A 112 22.04 -30.70 24.50
N ASP A 113 20.93 -30.80 23.77
CA ASP A 113 20.41 -32.04 23.20
C ASP A 113 20.62 -32.13 21.67
N GLU A 114 21.28 -31.12 21.08
CA GLU A 114 21.47 -31.03 19.63
C GLU A 114 22.74 -31.75 19.16
N GLU A 115 22.68 -32.33 17.97
CA GLU A 115 23.82 -32.95 17.30
C GLU A 115 24.97 -31.94 17.08
N SER A 116 26.22 -32.45 17.03
CA SER A 116 27.42 -31.65 16.81
C SER A 116 27.68 -30.58 17.88
N LYS A 117 27.33 -30.89 19.15
CA LYS A 117 27.45 -29.99 20.31
C LYS A 117 28.79 -29.26 20.43
N ALA A 118 29.91 -29.96 20.21
CA ALA A 118 31.25 -29.35 20.30
C ALA A 118 31.48 -28.29 19.20
N ASP A 119 31.06 -28.59 17.96
CA ASP A 119 31.17 -27.65 16.84
C ASP A 119 30.24 -26.45 17.04
N ARG A 120 29.00 -26.68 17.49
CA ARG A 120 28.04 -25.61 17.81
C ARG A 120 28.56 -24.70 18.92
N ALA A 121 29.17 -25.26 19.97
CA ALA A 121 29.78 -24.46 21.04
C ALA A 121 30.92 -23.58 20.51
N ARG A 122 31.76 -24.07 19.59
CA ARG A 122 32.80 -23.28 18.93
C ARG A 122 32.22 -22.15 18.08
N VAL A 123 31.17 -22.43 17.30
CA VAL A 123 30.47 -21.43 16.48
C VAL A 123 29.79 -20.37 17.36
N LEU A 124 29.13 -20.75 18.45
CA LEU A 124 28.54 -19.81 19.40
C LEU A 124 29.59 -18.96 20.11
N ALA A 125 30.73 -19.54 20.51
CA ALA A 125 31.81 -18.76 21.12
C ALA A 125 32.35 -17.68 20.17
N ARG A 126 32.46 -18.00 18.87
CA ARG A 126 32.81 -17.02 17.83
C ARG A 126 31.76 -15.91 17.73
N TRP A 127 30.47 -16.23 17.76
CA TRP A 127 29.41 -15.22 17.77
C TRP A 127 29.43 -14.34 19.03
N GLU A 128 29.51 -14.95 20.22
CA GLU A 128 29.49 -14.23 21.50
C GLU A 128 30.70 -13.28 21.62
N SER A 129 31.87 -13.66 21.11
CA SER A 129 33.05 -12.79 21.08
C SER A 129 32.86 -11.49 20.28
N GLN A 130 31.92 -11.48 19.32
CA GLN A 130 31.55 -10.31 18.55
C GLN A 130 30.42 -9.54 19.25
N ALA A 131 29.37 -10.26 19.64
CA ALA A 131 28.16 -9.69 20.25
C ALA A 131 28.46 -9.01 21.59
N SER A 132 29.35 -9.59 22.40
CA SER A 132 29.78 -9.02 23.69
C SER A 132 30.47 -7.67 23.55
N GLN A 133 31.03 -7.32 22.38
CA GLN A 133 31.63 -6.01 22.18
C GLN A 133 30.61 -4.88 22.18
N PHE A 134 29.33 -5.17 21.91
CA PHE A 134 28.26 -4.18 21.77
C PHE A 134 27.19 -4.28 22.87
N SER A 135 27.02 -5.45 23.50
CA SER A 135 26.14 -5.63 24.66
C SER A 135 26.86 -5.42 26.01
N PRO A 136 26.17 -4.96 27.07
CA PRO A 136 24.76 -4.59 27.10
C PRO A 136 24.48 -3.25 26.40
N VAL A 137 23.20 -3.03 26.09
CA VAL A 137 22.67 -1.77 25.54
C VAL A 137 21.49 -1.29 26.37
N ASP A 138 21.22 0.01 26.35
CA ASP A 138 20.14 0.63 27.11
C ASP A 138 19.03 1.12 26.17
N ILE A 139 17.78 1.09 26.63
CA ILE A 139 16.61 1.60 25.91
C ILE A 139 15.84 2.51 26.85
N LYS A 140 15.34 3.65 26.36
CA LYS A 140 14.50 4.53 27.17
C LYS A 140 13.22 3.79 27.60
N SER A 141 12.89 3.84 28.88
CA SER A 141 11.61 3.29 29.35
C SER A 141 10.47 4.21 28.92
N LEU A 142 9.34 3.62 28.51
CA LEU A 142 8.12 4.37 28.18
C LEU A 142 7.30 4.71 29.44
N SER A 143 7.44 3.91 30.50
CA SER A 143 6.63 4.00 31.71
C SER A 143 7.35 4.66 32.89
N SER A 144 8.68 4.76 32.85
CA SER A 144 9.48 5.38 33.90
C SER A 144 10.47 6.37 33.29
N ARG A 145 10.95 7.33 34.09
CA ARG A 145 12.05 8.23 33.70
C ARG A 145 13.41 7.50 33.57
N GLY A 146 13.44 6.16 33.68
CA GLY A 146 14.64 5.34 33.66
C GLY A 146 14.96 4.73 32.30
N THR A 147 16.06 3.96 32.26
CA THR A 147 16.49 3.15 31.12
C THR A 147 16.33 1.67 31.44
N ASP A 148 15.87 0.89 30.46
CA ASP A 148 15.85 -0.58 30.52
C ASP A 148 17.16 -1.09 29.88
N THR A 149 17.98 -1.81 30.63
CA THR A 149 19.21 -2.42 30.09
C THR A 149 18.91 -3.80 29.51
N CYS A 150 19.24 -4.01 28.24
CA CYS A 150 19.19 -5.30 27.56
C CYS A 150 20.56 -5.97 27.56
N SER A 151 20.68 -7.06 28.32
CA SER A 151 21.95 -7.78 28.54
C SER A 151 22.00 -9.13 27.82
N LYS A 152 20.84 -9.76 27.62
CA LYS A 152 20.71 -11.07 26.98
C LYS A 152 20.38 -10.96 25.49
N ALA A 153 19.56 -9.98 25.11
CA ALA A 153 19.40 -9.61 23.72
C ALA A 153 20.66 -8.88 23.25
N LYS A 154 21.25 -9.38 22.17
CA LYS A 154 22.49 -8.86 21.60
C LYS A 154 22.21 -7.98 20.41
N VAL A 155 23.05 -6.96 20.23
CA VAL A 155 22.98 -6.05 19.08
C VAL A 155 24.35 -6.00 18.40
N LEU A 156 24.38 -6.14 17.08
CA LEU A 156 25.60 -6.10 16.27
C LEU A 156 25.45 -5.09 15.13
N PRO A 157 26.51 -4.35 14.76
CA PRO A 157 26.54 -3.61 13.50
C PRO A 157 26.91 -4.57 12.37
N LEU A 158 25.99 -4.76 11.42
CA LEU A 158 26.19 -5.67 10.30
C LEU A 158 25.95 -4.97 8.95
N TRP A 159 26.71 -5.40 7.96
CA TRP A 159 26.65 -4.95 6.57
C TRP A 159 25.59 -5.73 5.78
N HIS A 160 24.93 -5.03 4.86
CA HIS A 160 24.02 -5.57 3.88
C HIS A 160 24.27 -4.90 2.52
N GLY A 161 24.72 -5.67 1.53
CA GLY A 161 24.95 -5.17 0.18
C GLY A 161 23.73 -5.39 -0.72
N SER A 162 23.38 -4.38 -1.50
CA SER A 162 22.27 -4.49 -2.46
C SER A 162 22.40 -3.51 -3.63
N THR A 163 21.35 -3.36 -4.44
CA THR A 163 21.29 -2.29 -5.43
C THR A 163 20.87 -0.96 -4.78
N LYS A 164 21.19 0.15 -5.44
CA LYS A 164 20.79 1.50 -5.00
C LYS A 164 19.28 1.61 -4.74
N GLU A 165 18.48 1.04 -5.62
CA GLU A 165 17.01 1.09 -5.56
C GLU A 165 16.49 0.32 -4.35
N VAL A 166 17.08 -0.84 -4.06
CA VAL A 166 16.73 -1.65 -2.88
C VAL A 166 17.17 -0.94 -1.59
N CYS A 167 18.38 -0.39 -1.54
CA CYS A 167 18.84 0.41 -0.41
C CYS A 167 17.92 1.60 -0.13
N GLN A 168 17.51 2.32 -1.19
CA GLN A 168 16.55 3.42 -1.08
C GLN A 168 15.18 2.94 -0.60
N SER A 169 14.69 1.80 -1.09
CA SER A 169 13.46 1.19 -0.59
C SER A 169 13.57 0.87 0.90
N ILE A 170 14.68 0.26 1.34
CA ILE A 170 14.91 -0.09 2.75
C ILE A 170 14.97 1.16 3.64
N CYS A 171 15.55 2.27 3.16
CA CYS A 171 15.52 3.53 3.90
C CYS A 171 14.08 3.99 4.19
N TRP A 172 13.16 3.75 3.24
CA TRP A 172 11.77 4.16 3.33
C TRP A 172 10.90 3.17 4.11
N SER A 173 10.92 1.89 3.75
CA SER A 173 10.03 0.84 4.29
C SER A 173 10.63 0.02 5.44
N GLY A 174 11.92 0.20 5.72
CA GLY A 174 12.68 -0.75 6.52
C GLY A 174 13.00 -2.00 5.69
N PHE A 175 13.68 -2.96 6.32
CA PHE A 175 13.87 -4.26 5.69
C PHE A 175 12.52 -4.94 5.44
N THR A 176 12.43 -5.74 4.39
CA THR A 176 11.24 -6.55 4.07
C THR A 176 11.66 -7.98 3.76
N SER A 177 10.76 -8.93 4.00
CA SER A 177 10.94 -10.32 3.58
C SER A 177 10.27 -10.50 2.22
N PHE A 178 11.03 -10.98 1.23
CA PHE A 178 10.48 -11.31 -0.08
C PHE A 178 9.94 -12.74 -0.05
N GLY A 179 8.67 -12.91 -0.39
CA GLY A 179 8.05 -14.23 -0.47
C GLY A 179 8.80 -15.14 -1.46
N LYS A 180 9.38 -16.23 -0.96
CA LYS A 180 10.15 -17.20 -1.76
C LYS A 180 9.27 -18.32 -2.36
N HIS A 181 7.94 -18.16 -2.36
CA HIS A 181 7.00 -19.20 -2.80
C HIS A 181 7.21 -19.67 -4.24
N HIS A 182 7.73 -18.80 -5.12
CA HIS A 182 8.05 -19.14 -6.51
C HIS A 182 9.13 -20.22 -6.66
N TYR A 183 9.95 -20.48 -5.63
CA TYR A 183 10.93 -21.58 -5.64
C TYR A 183 10.34 -22.95 -5.29
N PHE A 184 9.13 -22.99 -4.73
CA PHE A 184 8.47 -24.20 -4.25
C PHE A 184 7.22 -24.57 -5.05
N ASP A 185 6.77 -23.68 -5.93
CA ASP A 185 5.67 -23.95 -6.85
C ASP A 185 6.23 -24.30 -8.23
N GLU A 186 6.19 -25.59 -8.59
CA GLU A 186 6.63 -26.09 -9.90
C GLU A 186 5.82 -25.48 -11.06
N ASN A 187 4.63 -24.94 -10.78
CA ASN A 187 3.75 -24.28 -11.75
C ASN A 187 3.89 -22.75 -11.75
N ALA A 188 4.67 -22.17 -10.84
CA ALA A 188 4.98 -20.75 -10.92
C ALA A 188 5.79 -20.53 -12.19
N SER A 189 5.12 -20.02 -13.24
CA SER A 189 5.77 -19.46 -14.41
C SER A 189 6.95 -18.61 -13.93
N LYS A 190 8.11 -18.71 -14.60
CA LYS A 190 9.38 -17.98 -14.32
C LYS A 190 9.19 -16.45 -14.34
N GLY A 191 8.32 -15.95 -13.46
CA GLY A 191 7.99 -14.57 -13.26
C GLY A 191 9.19 -13.90 -12.62
N ASN A 192 9.29 -12.60 -12.89
CA ASN A 192 10.48 -11.77 -12.75
C ASN A 192 10.88 -11.48 -11.28
N THR A 193 10.75 -12.44 -10.36
CA THR A 193 11.16 -12.31 -8.96
C THR A 193 12.67 -12.54 -8.86
N LYS A 194 13.43 -11.44 -8.81
CA LYS A 194 14.89 -11.39 -8.66
C LYS A 194 15.40 -11.84 -7.27
N SER A 195 14.80 -12.86 -6.64
CA SER A 195 15.38 -13.42 -5.41
C SER A 195 16.63 -14.20 -5.80
N THR A 196 17.77 -13.89 -5.19
CA THR A 196 19.08 -14.48 -5.54
C THR A 196 19.22 -15.95 -5.14
N ASP A 197 18.43 -16.42 -4.16
CA ASP A 197 18.53 -17.77 -3.62
C ASP A 197 17.24 -18.25 -2.91
N LYS A 198 17.14 -19.56 -2.71
CA LYS A 198 16.05 -20.22 -1.96
C LYS A 198 16.07 -19.94 -0.45
N GLY A 199 17.14 -19.34 0.06
CA GLY A 199 17.43 -19.15 1.48
C GLY A 199 18.07 -20.40 2.06
N TYR A 200 19.34 -20.65 1.70
CA TYR A 200 20.07 -21.86 2.11
C TYR A 200 20.17 -22.03 3.63
N PHE A 201 20.19 -20.92 4.36
CA PHE A 201 20.22 -20.87 5.82
C PHE A 201 18.91 -20.32 6.38
N GLY A 202 17.82 -20.47 5.64
CA GLY A 202 16.49 -19.96 5.96
C GLY A 202 16.04 -18.80 5.07
N ALA A 203 14.73 -18.64 4.95
CA ALA A 203 14.05 -17.56 4.23
C ALA A 203 13.95 -16.30 5.11
N GLY A 204 15.09 -15.68 5.39
CA GLY A 204 15.19 -14.44 6.17
C GLY A 204 15.96 -13.33 5.46
N ILE A 205 16.34 -12.31 6.23
CA ILE A 205 17.15 -11.16 5.80
C ILE A 205 18.60 -11.46 6.16
N TYR A 206 19.47 -11.41 5.15
CA TYR A 206 20.88 -11.79 5.27
C TYR A 206 21.76 -10.57 5.55
N PHE A 207 22.70 -10.75 6.47
CA PHE A 207 23.69 -9.76 6.86
C PHE A 207 25.06 -10.43 7.01
N THR A 208 26.12 -9.64 7.02
CA THR A 208 27.48 -10.09 7.32
C THR A 208 28.23 -9.06 8.15
N ASN A 209 29.25 -9.47 8.89
CA ASN A 209 30.19 -8.57 9.54
C ASN A 209 31.31 -8.08 8.59
N SER A 210 31.37 -8.59 7.37
CA SER A 210 32.41 -8.24 6.39
C SER A 210 31.91 -7.29 5.31
N VAL A 211 32.52 -6.11 5.24
CA VAL A 211 32.20 -5.14 4.19
C VAL A 211 32.64 -5.63 2.80
N GLN A 212 33.76 -6.35 2.71
CA GLN A 212 34.19 -7.02 1.49
C GLN A 212 33.18 -8.06 1.03
N TYR A 213 32.63 -8.86 1.95
CA TYR A 213 31.66 -9.87 1.61
C TYR A 213 30.32 -9.24 1.20
N ALA A 214 29.83 -8.23 1.93
CA ALA A 214 28.63 -7.49 1.56
C ALA A 214 28.76 -6.83 0.17
N ASN A 215 29.94 -6.31 -0.18
CA ASN A 215 30.19 -5.68 -1.47
C ASN A 215 30.00 -6.65 -2.65
N MET A 216 30.24 -7.96 -2.47
CA MET A 216 30.01 -8.97 -3.50
C MET A 216 28.53 -9.08 -3.93
N TYR A 217 27.60 -8.73 -3.04
CA TYR A 217 26.16 -8.72 -3.31
C TYR A 217 25.63 -7.32 -3.68
N SER A 218 26.49 -6.30 -3.63
CA SER A 218 26.11 -4.94 -3.99
C SER A 218 26.20 -4.72 -5.49
N SER A 219 25.25 -3.97 -6.05
CA SER A 219 25.39 -3.44 -7.41
C SER A 219 25.74 -1.96 -7.32
N GLY A 220 26.90 -1.60 -7.86
CA GLY A 220 27.41 -0.22 -7.84
C GLY A 220 27.91 0.26 -6.47
N GLY A 221 28.31 -0.65 -5.57
CA GLY A 221 28.93 -0.30 -4.30
C GLY A 221 27.97 0.31 -3.27
N ASN A 222 26.71 -0.13 -3.24
CA ASN A 222 25.71 0.36 -2.30
C ASN A 222 25.55 -0.59 -1.12
N LEU A 223 25.94 -0.13 0.06
CA LEU A 223 25.94 -0.91 1.29
C LEU A 223 25.10 -0.22 2.36
N LEU A 224 24.38 -1.00 3.15
CA LEU A 224 23.73 -0.56 4.38
C LEU A 224 24.51 -1.12 5.58
N LEU A 225 24.86 -0.25 6.52
CA LEU A 225 25.32 -0.63 7.85
C LEU A 225 24.14 -0.49 8.82
N SER A 226 23.72 -1.62 9.39
CA SER A 226 22.49 -1.74 10.17
C SER A 226 22.77 -2.25 11.57
N TRP A 227 21.97 -1.83 12.53
CA TRP A 227 21.94 -2.43 13.86
C TRP A 227 21.00 -3.63 13.84
N VAL A 228 21.52 -4.81 14.16
CA VAL A 228 20.76 -6.07 14.09
C VAL A 228 20.66 -6.70 15.48
N SER A 229 19.43 -6.96 15.92
CA SER A 229 19.11 -7.52 17.23
C SER A 229 18.75 -9.01 17.17
N MET A 230 19.34 -9.78 18.07
CA MET A 230 19.15 -11.23 18.16
C MET A 230 19.25 -11.72 19.59
N ARG A 231 18.56 -12.83 19.89
CA ARG A 231 18.89 -13.66 21.06
C ARG A 231 20.10 -14.53 20.68
N GLU A 232 20.41 -15.55 21.47
CA GLU A 232 21.34 -16.59 21.02
C GLU A 232 20.85 -17.17 19.68
N PRO A 233 21.63 -17.05 18.58
CA PRO A 233 21.23 -17.52 17.27
C PRO A 233 21.45 -19.04 17.16
N TYR A 234 20.78 -19.68 16.20
CA TYR A 234 21.09 -21.05 15.85
C TYR A 234 22.49 -21.12 15.21
N PRO A 235 23.46 -21.84 15.82
CA PRO A 235 24.82 -21.94 15.27
C PRO A 235 24.85 -23.00 14.17
N ILE A 236 24.85 -22.58 12.91
CA ILE A 236 24.86 -23.51 11.78
C ILE A 236 26.24 -24.14 11.64
N VAL A 237 26.27 -25.46 11.57
CA VAL A 237 27.48 -26.26 11.36
C VAL A 237 27.31 -27.15 10.13
N ASN A 238 28.42 -27.51 9.49
CA ASN A 238 28.40 -28.42 8.35
C ASN A 238 29.06 -29.76 8.71
N ASP A 239 28.31 -30.84 8.60
CA ASP A 239 28.75 -32.21 8.86
C ASP A 239 29.27 -32.94 7.61
N LYS A 240 29.20 -32.30 6.44
CA LYS A 240 29.72 -32.84 5.17
C LYS A 240 30.52 -31.80 4.38
N PRO A 241 31.61 -32.17 3.73
CA PRO A 241 32.34 -31.24 2.88
C PRO A 241 31.54 -30.91 1.61
N HIS A 242 31.69 -29.68 1.10
CA HIS A 242 31.19 -29.30 -0.23
C HIS A 242 31.70 -30.27 -1.31
N PRO A 243 30.89 -30.69 -2.31
CA PRO A 243 29.57 -30.16 -2.69
C PRO A 243 28.37 -30.78 -1.98
N GLN A 244 28.58 -31.64 -0.98
CA GLN A 244 27.48 -32.28 -0.28
C GLN A 244 26.80 -31.29 0.66
N LYS A 245 25.47 -31.20 0.59
CA LYS A 245 24.68 -30.40 1.55
C LYS A 245 24.73 -31.05 2.93
N GLY A 246 25.17 -30.27 3.91
CA GLY A 246 25.14 -30.68 5.32
C GLY A 246 23.73 -30.79 5.88
N SER A 247 23.60 -31.48 7.01
CA SER A 247 22.32 -31.70 7.70
C SER A 247 21.61 -30.40 8.07
N ASP A 248 22.31 -29.38 8.57
CA ASP A 248 21.70 -28.09 8.90
C ASP A 248 21.21 -27.33 7.65
N MET A 249 21.94 -27.37 6.54
CA MET A 249 21.45 -26.75 5.30
C MET A 249 20.17 -27.41 4.80
N LEU A 250 20.13 -28.75 4.76
CA LEU A 250 18.93 -29.50 4.37
C LEU A 250 17.74 -29.24 5.30
N LYS A 251 18.02 -29.03 6.58
CA LYS A 251 17.02 -28.74 7.62
C LYS A 251 16.42 -27.35 7.47
N LEU A 252 17.19 -26.37 7.00
CA LEU A 252 16.84 -24.95 7.05
C LEU A 252 16.51 -24.32 5.70
N GLU A 253 16.97 -24.91 4.58
CA GLU A 253 16.77 -24.36 3.24
C GLU A 253 15.29 -24.06 2.96
N GLY A 254 14.99 -22.79 2.68
CA GLY A 254 13.62 -22.34 2.40
C GLY A 254 12.70 -22.20 3.60
N ARG A 255 13.17 -22.48 4.82
CA ARG A 255 12.36 -22.47 6.04
C ARG A 255 12.58 -21.22 6.87
N MET A 256 11.71 -20.98 7.85
CA MET A 256 11.86 -19.87 8.82
C MET A 256 12.92 -20.21 9.87
N HIS A 257 12.96 -19.44 10.97
CA HIS A 257 13.83 -19.72 12.11
C HIS A 257 13.61 -21.13 12.67
N TYR A 258 14.69 -21.73 13.18
CA TYR A 258 14.64 -23.05 13.79
C TYR A 258 14.22 -22.97 15.27
N GLN A 259 13.18 -23.73 15.65
CA GLN A 259 12.76 -23.90 17.04
C GLN A 259 12.67 -22.57 17.85
N ASN A 260 13.36 -22.50 19.00
CA ASN A 260 13.36 -21.37 19.91
C ASN A 260 14.38 -20.27 19.56
N TYR A 261 15.16 -20.46 18.48
CA TYR A 261 16.12 -19.48 18.01
C TYR A 261 15.41 -18.42 17.17
N ASN A 262 15.84 -17.16 17.24
CA ASN A 262 15.23 -16.05 16.47
C ASN A 262 16.13 -15.48 15.36
N ALA A 263 17.30 -16.09 15.18
CA ALA A 263 18.28 -15.77 14.16
C ALA A 263 19.15 -17.00 13.89
N HIS A 264 19.84 -17.05 12.75
CA HIS A 264 20.88 -18.04 12.46
C HIS A 264 22.22 -17.34 12.31
N PHE A 265 23.30 -18.00 12.74
CA PHE A 265 24.67 -17.55 12.61
C PHE A 265 25.51 -18.61 11.90
N ILE A 266 26.21 -18.21 10.85
CA ILE A 266 26.86 -19.13 9.91
C ILE A 266 28.29 -18.66 9.61
N PRO A 267 29.32 -19.30 10.20
CA PRO A 267 30.68 -19.11 9.73
C PRO A 267 30.83 -19.77 8.36
N VAL A 268 31.21 -18.99 7.34
CA VAL A 268 31.24 -19.44 5.95
C VAL A 268 32.63 -19.40 5.34
N VAL A 269 32.85 -20.29 4.37
CA VAL A 269 34.04 -20.36 3.52
C VAL A 269 33.62 -20.40 2.06
N SER A 270 34.39 -19.74 1.18
CA SER A 270 34.16 -19.81 -0.27
C SER A 270 34.35 -21.25 -0.74
N ILE A 271 33.47 -21.73 -1.63
CA ILE A 271 33.63 -23.07 -2.24
C ILE A 271 34.84 -23.13 -3.19
N ARG A 272 35.35 -21.96 -3.61
CA ARG A 272 36.54 -21.78 -4.45
C ARG A 272 37.42 -20.70 -3.81
N PRO A 273 38.17 -21.02 -2.74
CA PRO A 273 38.92 -20.01 -1.98
C PRO A 273 40.04 -19.33 -2.78
N GLN A 274 40.48 -19.97 -3.88
CA GLN A 274 41.47 -19.40 -4.82
C GLN A 274 40.85 -18.44 -5.84
N ASP A 275 39.52 -18.40 -5.96
CA ASP A 275 38.79 -17.53 -6.86
C ASP A 275 38.22 -16.33 -6.06
N PRO A 276 38.84 -15.13 -6.16
CA PRO A 276 38.35 -13.94 -5.46
C PRO A 276 37.00 -13.44 -5.97
N GLN A 277 36.51 -13.95 -7.11
CA GLN A 277 35.18 -13.62 -7.67
C GLN A 277 34.11 -14.64 -7.27
N CYS A 278 34.45 -15.69 -6.52
CA CYS A 278 33.47 -16.67 -6.06
C CYS A 278 32.52 -16.03 -5.04
N ILE A 279 31.26 -15.90 -5.44
CA ILE A 279 30.15 -15.42 -4.60
C ILE A 279 29.39 -16.55 -3.90
N GLU A 280 29.83 -17.80 -4.09
CA GLU A 280 29.23 -18.98 -3.48
C GLU A 280 30.00 -19.36 -2.22
N TYR A 281 29.27 -19.38 -1.11
CA TYR A 281 29.79 -19.66 0.22
C TYR A 281 29.00 -20.78 0.87
N TYR A 282 29.71 -21.58 1.67
CA TYR A 282 29.18 -22.74 2.38
C TYR A 282 29.51 -22.64 3.87
N PRO A 283 28.69 -23.19 4.77
CA PRO A 283 29.06 -23.25 6.17
C PRO A 283 30.31 -24.11 6.34
N CYS A 284 31.19 -23.67 7.23
CA CYS A 284 32.47 -24.33 7.48
C CYS A 284 32.26 -25.78 7.90
N TYR A 285 32.95 -26.68 7.22
CA TYR A 285 33.14 -28.06 7.68
C TYR A 285 34.03 -28.07 8.92
N LYS A 286 34.03 -29.19 9.66
CA LYS A 286 34.79 -29.36 10.89
C LYS A 286 36.26 -28.90 10.71
N ASP A 287 36.73 -28.12 11.68
CA ASP A 287 38.08 -27.54 11.76
C ASP A 287 38.49 -26.60 10.61
N GLN A 288 37.57 -26.26 9.69
CA GLN A 288 37.82 -25.21 8.71
C GLN A 288 37.80 -23.84 9.37
N THR A 289 38.74 -22.99 8.95
CA THR A 289 38.76 -21.58 9.36
C THR A 289 37.77 -20.80 8.50
N PRO A 290 36.78 -20.10 9.10
CA PRO A 290 35.83 -19.30 8.35
C PRO A 290 36.53 -18.11 7.69
N ALA A 291 36.15 -17.85 6.44
CA ALA A 291 36.55 -16.64 5.73
C ALA A 291 35.71 -15.45 6.21
N TRP A 292 34.40 -15.63 6.33
CA TRP A 292 33.44 -14.61 6.74
C TRP A 292 32.35 -15.21 7.63
N ASP A 293 31.47 -14.37 8.15
CA ASP A 293 30.26 -14.81 8.84
C ASP A 293 29.00 -14.26 8.15
N GLU A 294 27.94 -15.08 8.12
CA GLU A 294 26.58 -14.67 7.75
C GLU A 294 25.66 -14.71 8.97
N PHE A 295 24.64 -13.85 8.91
CA PHE A 295 23.59 -13.74 9.89
C PHE A 295 22.26 -13.69 9.16
N VAL A 296 21.29 -14.48 9.62
CA VAL A 296 19.93 -14.47 9.08
C VAL A 296 18.96 -14.12 10.19
N VAL A 297 18.20 -13.03 10.01
CA VAL A 297 17.09 -12.65 10.91
C VAL A 297 15.76 -12.79 10.19
N PHE A 298 14.69 -13.06 10.95
CA PHE A 298 13.41 -13.51 10.39
C PHE A 298 12.29 -12.48 10.54
N HIS A 299 12.50 -11.48 11.40
CA HIS A 299 11.61 -10.34 11.53
C HIS A 299 12.33 -9.07 11.06
N THR A 300 11.62 -8.27 10.27
CA THR A 300 12.12 -6.99 9.75
C THR A 300 12.48 -6.02 10.88
N SER A 301 11.77 -6.10 12.00
CA SER A 301 12.00 -5.30 13.19
C SER A 301 13.27 -5.68 13.98
N GLN A 302 13.94 -6.77 13.61
CA GLN A 302 15.26 -7.12 14.14
C GLN A 302 16.38 -6.28 13.53
N ALA A 303 16.13 -5.50 12.49
CA ALA A 303 17.15 -4.74 11.79
C ALA A 303 16.75 -3.27 11.63
N LEU A 304 17.66 -2.38 12.00
CA LEU A 304 17.51 -0.94 11.86
C LEU A 304 18.59 -0.42 10.89
N PRO A 305 18.25 -0.10 9.63
CA PRO A 305 19.19 0.50 8.70
C PRO A 305 19.56 1.89 9.21
N ARG A 306 20.86 2.14 9.41
CA ARG A 306 21.31 3.38 10.07
C ARG A 306 22.29 4.19 9.24
N PHE A 307 23.14 3.56 8.43
CA PHE A 307 23.99 4.26 7.49
C PHE A 307 23.92 3.60 6.11
N TRP A 308 23.82 4.42 5.07
CA TRP A 308 24.03 4.05 3.68
C TRP A 308 25.43 4.50 3.28
N VAL A 309 26.29 3.53 3.01
CA VAL A 309 27.67 3.73 2.54
C VAL A 309 27.71 3.47 1.04
N GLU A 310 28.12 4.48 0.28
CA GLU A 310 28.40 4.33 -1.15
C GLU A 310 29.89 4.20 -1.35
N LEU A 311 30.30 3.19 -2.11
CA LEU A 311 31.69 2.95 -2.48
C LEU A 311 31.98 3.53 -3.87
N GLY A 312 33.24 3.88 -4.09
CA GLY A 312 33.76 4.29 -5.39
C GLY A 312 35.07 3.57 -5.71
N VAL A 313 35.26 3.25 -6.98
CA VAL A 313 36.50 2.66 -7.51
C VAL A 313 37.54 3.75 -7.69
N ASP A 314 38.79 3.47 -7.30
CA ASP A 314 39.94 4.40 -7.44
C ASP A 314 39.73 5.78 -6.82
N PHE A 315 38.79 5.91 -5.88
CA PHE A 315 38.68 7.10 -5.07
C PHE A 315 39.93 7.18 -4.22
N PRO A 316 40.71 8.29 -4.29
CA PRO A 316 41.93 8.43 -3.53
C PRO A 316 41.56 8.10 -2.10
N ASN A 317 42.23 7.09 -1.53
CA ASN A 317 42.08 6.71 -0.13
C ASN A 317 41.96 8.01 0.61
N VAL A 318 40.80 8.23 1.23
CA VAL A 318 40.62 9.40 2.04
C VAL A 318 41.53 9.14 3.24
N ALA A 319 42.82 9.40 3.07
CA ALA A 319 43.74 9.57 4.15
C ALA A 319 43.18 10.82 4.83
N PHE A 320 42.32 10.60 5.83
CA PHE A 320 41.80 11.61 6.73
C PHE A 320 42.92 12.13 7.66
N SER A 321 44.17 12.15 7.18
CA SER A 321 45.23 12.93 7.81
C SER A 321 44.89 14.40 7.58
N SER A 322 44.42 15.06 8.64
CA SER A 322 44.54 16.50 8.92
C SER A 322 44.52 17.42 7.68
N SER A 323 43.42 18.11 7.38
CA SER A 323 42.81 19.23 8.12
C SER A 323 42.88 20.47 7.22
N GLY A 324 42.08 20.48 6.15
CA GLY A 324 41.72 21.75 5.53
C GLY A 324 40.60 22.37 6.35
N THR A 325 40.72 23.64 6.73
CA THR A 325 39.59 24.42 7.27
C THR A 325 38.96 25.28 6.18
N ALA A 326 37.75 25.79 6.42
CA ALA A 326 37.11 26.79 5.59
C ALA A 326 38.03 28.00 5.36
N GLY A 327 38.76 28.43 6.40
CA GLY A 327 39.75 29.50 6.32
C GLY A 327 40.94 29.17 5.41
N GLU A 328 41.49 27.95 5.48
CA GLU A 328 42.57 27.53 4.58
C GLU A 328 42.14 27.49 3.11
N LEU A 329 40.93 26.98 2.85
CA LEU A 329 40.39 26.97 1.49
C LEU A 329 40.13 28.39 1.00
N LEU A 330 39.45 29.22 1.80
CA LEU A 330 39.16 30.61 1.44
C LEU A 330 40.45 31.38 1.14
N THR A 331 41.47 31.26 2.00
CA THR A 331 42.80 31.88 1.80
C THR A 331 43.41 31.43 0.48
N LEU A 332 43.35 30.14 0.17
CA LEU A 332 43.84 29.61 -1.10
C LEU A 332 43.05 30.17 -2.29
N LEU A 333 41.72 30.24 -2.22
CA LEU A 333 40.89 30.74 -3.31
C LEU A 333 41.14 32.21 -3.59
N LEU A 334 41.23 33.04 -2.55
CA LEU A 334 41.58 34.45 -2.68
C LEU A 334 42.97 34.61 -3.32
N SER A 335 43.96 33.83 -2.87
CA SER A 335 45.30 33.86 -3.46
C SER A 335 45.35 33.45 -4.94
N LEU A 336 44.45 32.56 -5.37
CA LEU A 336 44.32 32.16 -6.77
C LEU A 336 43.61 33.22 -7.61
N LEU A 337 42.59 33.88 -7.05
CA LEU A 337 41.87 34.97 -7.70
C LEU A 337 42.77 36.18 -7.94
N ASP A 338 43.77 36.42 -7.09
CA ASP A 338 44.74 37.51 -7.30
C ASP A 338 45.74 37.25 -8.45
N LYS A 339 45.79 36.04 -9.02
CA LYS A 339 46.72 35.72 -10.12
C LYS A 339 46.19 36.24 -11.48
N PRO A 340 46.98 37.04 -12.23
CA PRO A 340 46.55 37.56 -13.54
C PRO A 340 46.15 36.47 -14.54
N ASP A 341 46.87 35.33 -14.54
CA ASP A 341 46.59 34.21 -15.43
C ASP A 341 45.22 33.55 -15.14
N ILE A 342 44.78 33.55 -13.87
CA ILE A 342 43.44 33.04 -13.50
C ILE A 342 42.36 34.03 -13.94
N GLN A 343 42.60 35.34 -13.79
CA GLN A 343 41.68 36.39 -14.23
C GLN A 343 41.47 36.40 -15.76
N GLN A 344 42.46 35.95 -16.54
CA GLN A 344 42.31 35.75 -17.99
C GLN A 344 41.36 34.59 -18.33
N HIS A 345 41.07 33.70 -17.38
CA HIS A 345 40.12 32.59 -17.52
C HIS A 345 38.81 32.88 -16.79
N VAL A 346 37.96 33.73 -17.38
CA VAL A 346 36.69 34.24 -16.80
C VAL A 346 35.84 33.14 -16.12
N ALA A 347 35.65 31.99 -16.77
CA ALA A 347 34.85 30.89 -16.21
C ALA A 347 35.48 30.27 -14.95
N LEU A 348 36.81 30.12 -14.93
CA LEU A 348 37.53 29.60 -13.77
C LEU A 348 37.53 30.62 -12.63
N ALA A 349 37.81 31.89 -12.92
CA ALA A 349 37.74 32.97 -11.93
C ALA A 349 36.35 33.07 -11.30
N GLN A 350 35.28 33.03 -12.11
CA GLN A 350 33.90 33.08 -11.61
C GLN A 350 33.55 31.87 -10.73
N MET A 351 34.02 30.67 -11.09
CA MET A 351 33.84 29.47 -10.27
C MET A 351 34.56 29.58 -8.92
N LEU A 352 35.81 30.06 -8.92
CA LEU A 352 36.59 30.26 -7.69
C LEU A 352 35.97 31.36 -6.81
N GLN A 353 35.52 32.47 -7.41
CA GLN A 353 34.85 33.57 -6.71
C GLN A 353 33.56 33.12 -6.05
N THR A 354 32.69 32.44 -6.80
CA THR A 354 31.42 31.90 -6.27
C THR A 354 31.68 31.01 -5.05
N LYS A 355 32.75 30.22 -5.08
CA LYS A 355 33.10 29.34 -3.97
C LYS A 355 33.69 30.10 -2.77
N ALA A 356 34.50 31.12 -3.02
CA ALA A 356 35.02 32.00 -1.98
C ALA A 356 33.88 32.75 -1.26
N ASP A 357 32.91 33.27 -2.01
CA ASP A 357 31.75 33.98 -1.46
C ASP A 357 30.92 33.08 -0.52
N LEU A 358 30.72 31.80 -0.89
CA LEU A 358 30.05 30.81 -0.03
C LEU A 358 30.83 30.47 1.25
N LEU A 359 32.14 30.67 1.26
CA LEU A 359 33.00 30.39 2.42
C LEU A 359 33.18 31.61 3.33
N LEU A 360 32.99 32.84 2.82
CA LEU A 360 33.05 34.07 3.62
C LEU A 360 32.03 34.09 4.77
N ASP A 361 30.89 33.41 4.60
CA ASP A 361 29.85 33.31 5.62
C ASP A 361 30.09 32.17 6.64
N GLN A 362 31.20 31.42 6.52
CA GLN A 362 31.54 30.29 7.39
C GLN A 362 32.65 30.65 8.39
N ALA A 363 32.58 30.11 9.61
CA ALA A 363 33.67 30.31 10.58
C ALA A 363 34.97 29.63 10.09
N GLU A 364 36.09 30.34 10.16
CA GLU A 364 37.39 29.94 9.57
C GLU A 364 37.93 28.59 10.06
N THR A 365 37.52 28.17 11.26
CA THR A 365 37.96 26.93 11.91
C THR A 365 37.11 25.71 11.54
N ILE A 366 36.04 25.89 10.77
CA ILE A 366 35.16 24.79 10.35
C ILE A 366 35.95 23.84 9.43
N PRO A 367 36.02 22.53 9.74
CA PRO A 367 36.64 21.56 8.86
C PRO A 367 35.89 21.45 7.53
N LEU A 368 36.63 21.37 6.41
CA LEU A 368 36.04 21.27 5.08
C LEU A 368 35.24 19.96 4.91
N GLY A 369 34.05 20.05 4.30
CA GLY A 369 33.29 18.89 3.83
C GLY A 369 33.97 18.19 2.65
N ILE A 370 33.48 17.02 2.23
CA ILE A 370 34.12 16.19 1.19
C ILE A 370 34.27 16.93 -0.14
N GLU A 371 33.23 17.63 -0.59
CA GLU A 371 33.28 18.42 -1.84
C GLU A 371 34.24 19.59 -1.72
N ASP A 372 34.33 20.24 -0.56
CA ASP A 372 35.27 21.34 -0.33
C ASP A 372 36.71 20.86 -0.22
N GLN A 373 36.94 19.67 0.34
CA GLN A 373 38.25 19.03 0.31
C GLN A 373 38.67 18.64 -1.11
N ARG A 374 37.71 18.19 -1.94
CA ARG A 374 37.98 17.98 -3.38
C ARG A 374 38.33 19.31 -4.03
N PHE A 375 37.53 20.35 -3.80
CA PHE A 375 37.79 21.68 -4.33
C PHE A 375 39.14 22.22 -3.87
N LEU A 376 39.53 22.02 -2.60
CA LEU A 376 40.84 22.36 -2.06
C LEU A 376 41.96 21.63 -2.79
N LYS A 377 41.82 20.32 -3.02
CA LYS A 377 42.83 19.54 -3.77
C LYS A 377 42.94 20.01 -5.23
N LEU A 378 41.82 20.36 -5.86
CA LEU A 378 41.81 20.90 -7.22
C LEU A 378 42.46 22.30 -7.25
N ALA A 379 42.11 23.17 -6.32
CA ALA A 379 42.67 24.51 -6.16
C ALA A 379 44.18 24.46 -5.88
N LYS A 380 44.66 23.55 -5.02
CA LYS A 380 46.11 23.38 -4.75
C LYS A 380 46.89 22.98 -6.01
N ARG A 381 46.28 22.25 -6.95
CA ARG A 381 46.90 21.91 -8.25
C ARG A 381 47.00 23.10 -9.20
N LEU A 382 46.27 24.19 -8.95
CA LEU A 382 46.39 25.46 -9.69
C LEU A 382 47.51 26.35 -9.15
N LEU A 383 48.25 25.91 -8.12
CA LEU A 383 49.49 26.54 -7.68
C LEU A 383 50.69 25.74 -8.23
N PRO A 384 51.16 25.99 -9.45
CA PRO A 384 52.50 25.55 -9.81
C PRO A 384 53.53 26.41 -9.07
N GLU A 385 54.57 25.77 -8.54
CA GLU A 385 55.79 26.46 -8.09
C GLU A 385 56.52 26.99 -9.35
N GLY A 386 56.18 28.20 -9.80
CA GLY A 386 57.00 28.98 -10.75
C GLY A 386 56.68 28.88 -12.25
N GLU A 387 55.69 28.10 -12.71
CA GLU A 387 55.34 28.00 -14.14
C GLU A 387 53.98 28.61 -14.50
N LYS A 388 53.84 29.13 -15.73
CA LYS A 388 52.57 29.65 -16.28
C LYS A 388 51.51 28.54 -16.31
N LEU A 389 50.28 28.86 -15.92
CA LEU A 389 49.18 27.89 -15.99
C LEU A 389 48.95 27.46 -17.45
N SER A 390 49.09 26.15 -17.73
CA SER A 390 48.78 25.64 -19.06
C SER A 390 47.26 25.63 -19.31
N SER A 391 46.84 26.00 -20.52
CA SER A 391 45.44 25.92 -20.96
C SER A 391 44.86 24.50 -20.84
N ALA A 392 45.71 23.47 -20.95
CA ALA A 392 45.33 22.07 -20.75
C ALA A 392 44.96 21.77 -19.29
N THR A 393 45.72 22.29 -18.33
CA THR A 393 45.42 22.18 -16.89
C THR A 393 44.09 22.85 -16.56
N VAL A 394 43.85 24.06 -17.08
CA VAL A 394 42.59 24.80 -16.88
C VAL A 394 41.40 24.04 -17.47
N SER A 395 41.53 23.54 -18.70
CA SER A 395 40.46 22.80 -19.38
C SER A 395 40.12 21.47 -18.71
N MET A 396 41.14 20.76 -18.19
CA MET A 396 40.94 19.52 -17.42
C MET A 396 40.18 19.80 -16.12
N GLN A 397 40.48 20.91 -15.44
CA GLN A 397 39.88 21.28 -14.17
C GLN A 397 38.42 21.74 -14.32
N LEU A 398 38.11 22.55 -15.33
CA LEU A 398 36.74 22.95 -15.64
C LEU A 398 35.84 21.74 -15.92
N LYS A 399 36.35 20.71 -16.62
CA LYS A 399 35.60 19.47 -16.88
C LYS A 399 35.30 18.65 -15.62
N MET A 400 36.15 18.74 -14.59
CA MET A 400 35.95 18.03 -13.32
C MET A 400 34.99 18.78 -12.37
N GLY A 401 34.81 20.10 -12.53
CA GLY A 401 33.92 20.91 -11.68
C GLY A 401 32.45 20.97 -12.12
N THR A 402 32.12 20.57 -13.36
CA THR A 402 30.81 20.85 -13.98
C THR A 402 29.74 19.76 -13.85
N THR A 403 29.77 18.88 -12.85
CA THR A 403 28.74 17.82 -12.69
C THR A 403 27.46 18.26 -11.93
N ALA A 404 27.15 19.56 -11.83
CA ALA A 404 25.88 20.08 -11.28
C ALA A 404 24.98 20.66 -12.40
N PRO A 405 23.63 20.57 -12.29
CA PRO A 405 22.73 20.94 -13.38
C PRO A 405 22.73 22.46 -13.62
N ALA A 406 22.87 22.84 -14.89
CA ALA A 406 22.97 24.22 -15.36
C ALA A 406 21.65 25.00 -15.13
N ILE A 407 21.77 26.17 -14.52
CA ILE A 407 20.75 27.22 -14.51
C ILE A 407 21.38 28.50 -15.08
N LEU A 408 20.67 29.08 -16.06
CA LEU A 408 20.74 30.43 -16.63
C LEU A 408 21.91 30.81 -17.55
N SER A 409 21.56 31.06 -18.83
CA SER A 409 22.15 32.10 -19.66
C SER A 409 21.19 32.54 -20.76
N THR A 410 20.58 33.71 -20.61
CA THR A 410 20.17 34.58 -21.73
C THR A 410 20.26 36.04 -21.29
N ALA A 411 21.27 36.75 -21.76
CA ALA A 411 21.35 38.21 -21.69
C ALA A 411 21.34 38.77 -23.11
N ALA A 412 20.46 39.74 -23.37
CA ALA A 412 20.44 40.56 -24.57
C ALA A 412 20.80 42.03 -24.21
N PRO A 413 21.36 42.81 -25.16
CA PRO A 413 22.20 43.95 -24.83
C PRO A 413 21.44 45.26 -24.64
N VAL A 414 22.02 46.09 -23.78
CA VAL A 414 21.66 47.47 -23.45
C VAL A 414 21.78 48.37 -24.68
N LYS A 415 20.78 49.24 -24.90
CA LYS A 415 20.92 50.45 -25.72
C LYS A 415 20.36 51.67 -24.99
N ALA A 416 21.02 52.79 -25.26
CA ALA A 416 21.12 53.99 -24.45
C ALA A 416 19.87 54.89 -24.42
N SER A 417 19.75 55.62 -23.31
CA SER A 417 19.02 56.90 -23.16
C SER A 417 19.76 58.00 -23.94
N PRO A 418 19.18 59.17 -24.33
CA PRO A 418 18.61 60.09 -23.33
C PRO A 418 17.50 61.11 -23.76
N GLN A 419 16.86 61.68 -22.72
CA GLN A 419 16.38 63.07 -22.54
C GLN A 419 14.87 63.43 -22.65
N PRO A 420 14.43 64.46 -21.88
CA PRO A 420 13.09 64.54 -21.28
C PRO A 420 12.28 65.76 -21.74
N ILE A 421 10.96 65.64 -21.94
CA ILE A 421 10.09 66.81 -22.12
C ILE A 421 8.66 66.60 -21.55
N SER A 422 8.32 67.54 -20.66
CA SER A 422 7.02 68.22 -20.40
C SER A 422 5.78 67.44 -19.92
N VAL A 423 5.40 67.85 -18.71
CA VAL A 423 4.05 67.86 -18.13
C VAL A 423 3.15 68.82 -18.91
N ALA A 424 2.00 68.38 -19.42
CA ALA A 424 0.86 69.24 -19.75
C ALA A 424 -0.48 68.47 -19.92
N LEU A 425 -1.46 68.95 -19.14
CA LEU A 425 -2.91 69.03 -19.36
C LEU A 425 -3.80 67.77 -19.51
N LEU A 426 -4.69 67.69 -18.50
CA LEU A 426 -5.98 67.03 -18.42
C LEU A 426 -6.95 67.44 -19.54
N ALA A 427 -7.60 66.45 -20.15
CA ALA A 427 -8.92 66.58 -20.76
C ALA A 427 -9.71 65.26 -20.58
N PRO A 428 -11.03 65.30 -20.32
CA PRO A 428 -11.81 64.11 -20.00
C PRO A 428 -12.21 63.38 -21.29
N VAL A 429 -11.75 62.13 -21.43
CA VAL A 429 -12.16 61.25 -22.53
C VAL A 429 -13.54 60.68 -22.21
N LEU A 430 -14.50 61.02 -23.06
CA LEU A 430 -15.84 60.44 -23.16
C LEU A 430 -15.79 58.91 -23.08
N SER A 431 -16.50 58.36 -22.09
CA SER A 431 -16.72 56.94 -21.90
C SER A 431 -17.47 56.35 -23.10
N LYS A 432 -16.73 55.78 -24.05
CA LYS A 432 -17.31 54.82 -25.01
C LYS A 432 -17.78 53.62 -24.21
N THR A 433 -19.10 53.43 -24.15
CA THR A 433 -19.75 52.20 -23.70
C THR A 433 -19.28 51.06 -24.60
N SER A 434 -18.19 50.40 -24.19
CA SER A 434 -17.71 49.15 -24.78
C SER A 434 -18.84 48.13 -24.64
N ALA A 435 -19.40 47.67 -25.75
CA ALA A 435 -20.37 46.60 -25.77
C ALA A 435 -19.82 45.40 -24.97
N LYS A 436 -20.64 44.84 -24.05
CA LYS A 436 -20.28 43.63 -23.29
C LYS A 436 -19.94 42.52 -24.31
N PRO A 437 -18.74 41.92 -24.28
CA PRO A 437 -18.40 40.84 -25.19
C PRO A 437 -19.41 39.69 -25.04
N ALA A 438 -19.81 39.10 -26.17
CA ALA A 438 -20.73 37.98 -26.17
C ALA A 438 -20.11 36.78 -25.42
N LEU A 439 -20.90 36.09 -24.60
CA LEU A 439 -20.45 34.89 -23.89
C LEU A 439 -20.05 33.80 -24.89
N PRO A 440 -18.87 33.15 -24.74
CA PRO A 440 -18.48 32.01 -25.56
C PRO A 440 -19.51 30.88 -25.45
N ALA A 441 -19.77 30.15 -26.55
CA ALA A 441 -20.77 29.08 -26.57
C ALA A 441 -20.50 27.92 -25.59
N ILE A 442 -19.25 27.77 -25.13
CA ILE A 442 -18.87 26.77 -24.13
C ILE A 442 -19.18 27.20 -22.69
N ALA A 443 -19.51 28.48 -22.45
CA ALA A 443 -19.66 29.04 -21.13
C ALA A 443 -20.99 28.61 -20.49
N PHE A 444 -20.93 28.08 -19.28
CA PHE A 444 -22.10 27.88 -18.44
C PHE A 444 -22.32 29.11 -17.56
N GLY A 445 -22.93 30.13 -18.17
CA GLY A 445 -23.19 31.45 -17.57
C GLY A 445 -24.55 31.58 -16.90
N LYS A 446 -24.91 32.83 -16.56
CA LYS A 446 -26.15 33.17 -15.84
C LYS A 446 -27.42 32.64 -16.52
N GLU A 447 -27.50 32.71 -17.84
CA GLU A 447 -28.69 32.27 -18.59
C GLU A 447 -28.93 30.77 -18.46
N LEU A 448 -27.86 29.96 -18.54
CA LEU A 448 -27.95 28.51 -18.37
C LEU A 448 -28.24 28.14 -16.92
N TRP A 449 -27.67 28.85 -15.95
CA TRP A 449 -28.06 28.70 -14.54
C TRP A 449 -29.57 28.95 -14.35
N ALA A 450 -30.11 30.03 -14.88
CA ALA A 450 -31.53 30.37 -14.79
C ALA A 450 -32.44 29.31 -15.46
N GLN A 451 -32.00 28.77 -16.59
CA GLN A 451 -32.68 27.71 -17.34
C GLN A 451 -32.76 26.40 -16.56
N TYR A 452 -31.63 25.91 -16.04
CA TYR A 452 -31.55 24.56 -15.45
C TYR A 452 -31.88 24.55 -13.96
N ILE A 453 -31.56 25.60 -13.21
CA ILE A 453 -31.62 25.61 -11.74
C ILE A 453 -32.38 26.82 -11.20
N GLY A 454 -31.88 28.04 -11.42
CA GLY A 454 -32.31 29.22 -10.69
C GLY A 454 -31.54 30.49 -11.03
N ASP A 455 -32.05 31.65 -10.63
CA ASP A 455 -31.36 32.92 -10.82
C ASP A 455 -30.12 32.99 -9.92
N VAL A 456 -29.01 33.51 -10.44
CA VAL A 456 -27.71 33.54 -9.76
C VAL A 456 -27.22 34.94 -9.39
N GLY A 457 -28.10 35.93 -9.52
CA GLY A 457 -27.76 37.33 -9.26
C GLY A 457 -26.88 37.93 -10.35
N GLU A 458 -25.92 38.77 -9.97
CA GLU A 458 -25.03 39.42 -10.93
C GLU A 458 -23.94 38.48 -11.45
N GLU A 459 -23.80 38.45 -12.77
CA GLU A 459 -22.75 37.69 -13.45
C GLU A 459 -21.48 38.56 -13.53
N PRO A 460 -20.34 38.10 -12.96
CA PRO A 460 -19.08 38.83 -13.07
C PRO A 460 -18.62 38.87 -14.53
N PRO A 461 -17.95 39.96 -14.97
CA PRO A 461 -17.46 40.07 -16.35
C PRO A 461 -16.43 38.98 -16.64
N LEU A 462 -16.48 38.46 -17.88
CA LEU A 462 -15.40 37.63 -18.38
C LEU A 462 -14.14 38.47 -18.64
N PRO A 463 -12.96 37.84 -18.62
CA PRO A 463 -11.71 38.48 -18.95
C PRO A 463 -11.69 38.95 -20.41
N PRO A 464 -11.05 40.09 -20.72
CA PRO A 464 -11.01 40.61 -22.09
C PRO A 464 -10.27 39.69 -23.07
N ASP A 465 -9.39 38.81 -22.59
CA ASP A 465 -8.59 37.89 -23.39
C ASP A 465 -9.13 36.44 -23.39
N ILE A 466 -10.36 36.21 -22.91
CA ILE A 466 -10.92 34.86 -22.79
C ILE A 466 -10.92 34.09 -24.12
N ASP A 467 -11.27 34.74 -25.23
CA ASP A 467 -11.26 34.11 -26.56
C ASP A 467 -9.86 33.66 -26.98
N LYS A 468 -8.83 34.41 -26.58
CA LYS A 468 -7.43 34.06 -26.83
C LYS A 468 -7.02 32.86 -25.97
N ILE A 469 -7.43 32.83 -24.69
CA ILE A 469 -7.18 31.70 -23.79
C ILE A 469 -7.85 30.43 -24.32
N LEU A 470 -9.13 30.51 -24.70
CA LEU A 470 -9.91 29.38 -25.18
C LEU A 470 -9.35 28.77 -26.48
N LYS A 471 -8.84 29.61 -27.38
CA LYS A 471 -8.20 29.19 -28.64
C LYS A 471 -6.74 28.78 -28.49
N SER A 472 -6.12 28.99 -27.32
CA SER A 472 -4.73 28.61 -27.10
C SER A 472 -4.55 27.08 -26.98
N PRO A 473 -3.36 26.54 -27.30
CA PRO A 473 -3.06 25.13 -27.05
C PRO A 473 -3.20 24.78 -25.57
N CYS A 474 -3.76 23.61 -25.28
CA CYS A 474 -3.90 23.12 -23.92
C CYS A 474 -2.54 22.62 -23.38
N PRO A 475 -2.10 23.07 -22.19
CA PRO A 475 -0.82 22.64 -21.63
C PRO A 475 -0.81 21.20 -21.11
N PHE A 476 -1.97 20.60 -20.86
CA PHE A 476 -2.11 19.25 -20.27
C PHE A 476 -2.50 18.17 -21.27
N PHE A 477 -3.07 18.56 -22.40
CA PHE A 477 -3.62 17.65 -23.41
C PHE A 477 -3.05 18.02 -24.79
N PRO A 478 -1.84 17.53 -25.13
CA PRO A 478 -1.15 17.89 -26.36
C PRO A 478 -2.04 17.72 -27.60
N GLY A 479 -1.98 18.70 -28.51
CA GLY A 479 -2.76 18.71 -29.75
C GLY A 479 -4.19 19.24 -29.64
N ASN A 480 -4.68 19.55 -28.44
CA ASN A 480 -6.03 20.10 -28.24
C ASN A 480 -5.97 21.58 -27.82
N ARG A 481 -7.03 22.35 -28.09
CA ARG A 481 -7.23 23.71 -27.57
C ARG A 481 -7.87 23.69 -26.18
N VAL A 482 -7.75 24.78 -25.43
CA VAL A 482 -8.36 24.91 -24.09
C VAL A 482 -9.88 24.73 -24.13
N GLU A 483 -10.58 25.30 -25.11
CA GLU A 483 -12.04 25.14 -25.27
C GLU A 483 -12.50 23.69 -25.49
N GLU A 484 -11.64 22.86 -26.08
CA GLU A 484 -11.93 21.45 -26.36
C GLU A 484 -11.83 20.63 -25.08
N THR A 485 -10.89 20.98 -24.20
CA THR A 485 -10.52 20.19 -23.01
C THR A 485 -11.01 20.76 -21.69
N HIS A 486 -11.50 21.99 -21.64
CA HIS A 486 -11.96 22.65 -20.42
C HIS A 486 -13.45 23.03 -20.46
N LEU A 487 -14.05 23.14 -19.28
CA LEU A 487 -15.33 23.78 -19.02
C LEU A 487 -15.09 25.21 -18.55
N LEU A 488 -15.78 26.18 -19.17
CA LEU A 488 -15.88 27.55 -18.68
C LEU A 488 -17.16 27.67 -17.85
N MET A 489 -17.03 27.77 -16.53
CA MET A 489 -18.15 27.63 -15.59
C MET A 489 -18.25 28.86 -14.68
N LEU A 490 -19.46 29.42 -14.55
CA LEU A 490 -19.76 30.40 -13.51
C LEU A 490 -20.03 29.65 -12.20
N ILE A 491 -19.28 29.99 -11.15
CA ILE A 491 -19.54 29.54 -9.79
C ILE A 491 -20.23 30.69 -9.05
N PRO A 492 -21.56 30.64 -8.87
CA PRO A 492 -22.30 31.75 -8.32
C PRO A 492 -22.24 31.77 -6.79
N LYS A 493 -22.25 32.98 -6.20
CA LYS A 493 -22.33 33.16 -4.75
C LYS A 493 -23.66 32.65 -4.19
N THR A 494 -24.75 32.94 -4.90
CA THR A 494 -26.11 32.60 -4.50
C THR A 494 -26.88 31.99 -5.68
N VAL A 495 -27.90 31.19 -5.36
CA VAL A 495 -28.89 30.69 -6.31
C VAL A 495 -30.27 30.95 -5.70
N ASN A 496 -31.14 31.65 -6.42
CA ASN A 496 -32.43 32.18 -5.95
C ASN A 496 -32.30 32.95 -4.61
N GLY A 497 -31.22 33.74 -4.48
CA GLY A 497 -30.93 34.52 -3.27
C GLY A 497 -30.33 33.73 -2.10
N GLN A 498 -30.28 32.39 -2.16
CA GLN A 498 -29.69 31.55 -1.11
C GLN A 498 -28.21 31.26 -1.39
N PRO A 499 -27.31 31.27 -0.38
CA PRO A 499 -25.89 30.98 -0.57
C PRO A 499 -25.65 29.59 -1.17
N LEU A 500 -24.82 29.51 -2.22
CA LEU A 500 -24.45 28.23 -2.79
C LEU A 500 -23.45 27.50 -1.88
N THR A 501 -23.86 26.37 -1.33
CA THR A 501 -23.05 25.47 -0.50
C THR A 501 -23.09 24.05 -1.05
N LEU A 502 -22.24 23.13 -0.58
CA LEU A 502 -22.29 21.73 -1.02
C LEU A 502 -23.61 21.05 -0.63
N ASN A 503 -24.16 21.39 0.54
CA ASN A 503 -25.45 20.85 1.00
C ASN A 503 -26.61 21.39 0.18
N PHE A 504 -26.63 22.70 -0.07
CA PHE A 504 -27.67 23.30 -0.90
C PHE A 504 -27.58 22.82 -2.36
N LEU A 505 -26.37 22.56 -2.88
CA LEU A 505 -26.20 21.95 -4.20
C LEU A 505 -26.84 20.56 -4.27
N GLU A 506 -26.82 19.75 -3.22
CA GLU A 506 -27.51 18.44 -3.19
C GLU A 506 -29.01 18.60 -3.46
N GLU A 507 -29.64 19.57 -2.78
CA GLU A 507 -31.06 19.89 -2.93
C GLU A 507 -31.39 20.36 -4.35
N LEU A 508 -30.61 21.31 -4.88
CA LEU A 508 -30.79 21.83 -6.24
C LEU A 508 -30.72 20.72 -7.30
N MET A 509 -29.83 19.75 -7.13
CA MET A 509 -29.65 18.65 -8.09
C MET A 509 -30.74 17.59 -8.02
N THR A 510 -31.43 17.45 -6.89
CA THR A 510 -32.59 16.56 -6.77
C THR A 510 -33.83 17.09 -7.49
N HIS A 511 -33.94 18.42 -7.65
CA HIS A 511 -35.11 19.08 -8.23
C HIS A 511 -34.72 20.16 -9.26
N PRO A 512 -33.96 19.84 -10.31
CA PRO A 512 -33.61 20.82 -11.32
C PRO A 512 -34.85 21.23 -12.14
N LYS A 513 -34.88 22.48 -12.63
CA LYS A 513 -35.96 22.96 -13.51
C LYS A 513 -35.99 22.21 -14.84
N GLN A 514 -34.81 21.87 -15.37
CA GLN A 514 -34.62 21.13 -16.61
C GLN A 514 -33.45 20.15 -16.48
N GLY A 515 -33.38 19.16 -17.36
CA GLY A 515 -32.32 18.15 -17.35
C GLY A 515 -32.64 16.95 -16.46
N ARG A 516 -31.62 16.16 -16.10
CA ARG A 516 -31.78 14.92 -15.34
C ARG A 516 -31.49 15.13 -13.86
N ALA A 517 -32.49 14.94 -13.02
CA ALA A 517 -32.31 14.92 -11.57
C ALA A 517 -31.25 13.90 -11.15
N THR A 518 -30.46 14.25 -10.14
CA THR A 518 -29.39 13.44 -9.58
C THR A 518 -29.12 13.86 -8.13
N LYS A 519 -28.06 13.33 -7.52
CA LYS A 519 -27.67 13.66 -6.14
C LYS A 519 -26.24 13.20 -5.87
N TYR A 520 -25.77 13.40 -4.65
CA TYR A 520 -24.62 12.65 -4.17
C TYR A 520 -25.00 11.18 -3.93
N LYS A 521 -24.20 10.28 -4.48
CA LYS A 521 -24.24 8.85 -4.14
C LYS A 521 -23.63 8.61 -2.77
N HIS A 522 -22.50 9.27 -2.52
CA HIS A 522 -21.74 9.22 -1.28
C HIS A 522 -21.24 10.62 -0.99
N TYR A 523 -21.48 11.07 0.22
CA TYR A 523 -21.07 12.38 0.69
C TYR A 523 -20.55 12.19 2.11
N TRP A 524 -19.22 12.10 2.25
CA TRP A 524 -18.59 11.74 3.51
C TRP A 524 -18.99 12.70 4.64
N ASP A 525 -19.49 12.16 5.75
CA ASP A 525 -20.05 12.93 6.87
C ASP A 525 -19.09 14.00 7.41
N LYS A 526 -17.78 13.72 7.47
CA LYS A 526 -16.78 14.71 7.90
C LYS A 526 -16.72 15.92 6.96
N ILE A 527 -16.87 15.71 5.65
CA ILE A 527 -16.92 16.79 4.66
C ILE A 527 -18.24 17.54 4.81
N LYS A 528 -19.36 16.82 4.93
CA LYS A 528 -20.68 17.43 5.15
C LYS A 528 -20.71 18.32 6.38
N GLN A 529 -20.08 17.89 7.48
CA GLN A 529 -19.99 18.66 8.71
C GLN A 529 -19.06 19.88 8.58
N LYS A 530 -17.87 19.73 7.97
CA LYS A 530 -16.84 20.77 7.95
C LYS A 530 -17.02 21.78 6.82
N TYR A 531 -17.42 21.32 5.64
CA TYR A 531 -17.47 22.09 4.40
C TYR A 531 -18.88 22.18 3.80
N GLY A 532 -19.85 21.43 4.32
CA GLY A 532 -21.19 21.36 3.73
C GLY A 532 -21.93 22.68 3.68
N GLU A 533 -21.70 23.55 4.66
CA GLU A 533 -22.29 24.90 4.78
C GLU A 533 -21.32 26.03 4.41
N ALA A 534 -20.15 25.72 3.86
CA ALA A 534 -19.17 26.74 3.49
C ALA A 534 -19.71 27.63 2.35
N GLN A 535 -19.79 28.94 2.61
CA GLN A 535 -20.32 29.91 1.67
C GLN A 535 -19.23 30.60 0.85
N LEU A 536 -19.54 30.91 -0.40
CA LEU A 536 -18.69 31.73 -1.26
C LEU A 536 -18.84 33.21 -0.92
N GLN A 537 -17.73 33.95 -1.06
CA GLN A 537 -17.74 35.39 -0.82
C GLN A 537 -18.28 36.16 -2.03
N ASN A 538 -17.94 35.71 -3.25
CA ASN A 538 -18.28 36.34 -4.52
C ASN A 538 -18.59 35.26 -5.58
N SER A 539 -19.32 35.65 -6.63
CA SER A 539 -19.45 34.87 -7.86
C SER A 539 -18.18 35.02 -8.69
N TYR A 540 -17.70 33.96 -9.35
CA TYR A 540 -16.52 34.02 -10.21
C TYR A 540 -16.55 32.96 -11.32
N TRP A 541 -15.76 33.20 -12.37
CA TRP A 541 -15.56 32.26 -13.47
C TRP A 541 -14.37 31.35 -13.21
N ILE A 542 -14.48 30.09 -13.65
CA ILE A 542 -13.38 29.12 -13.64
C ILE A 542 -13.23 28.44 -15.01
N LEU A 543 -12.00 28.03 -15.33
CA LEU A 543 -11.74 27.01 -16.34
C LEU A 543 -11.31 25.72 -15.64
N LEU A 544 -12.11 24.66 -15.74
CA LEU A 544 -11.83 23.34 -15.18
C LEU A 544 -11.63 22.32 -16.31
N THR A 545 -10.60 21.47 -16.26
CA THR A 545 -10.43 20.39 -17.25
C THR A 545 -11.64 19.43 -17.24
N LYS A 546 -12.04 18.92 -18.41
CA LYS A 546 -13.12 17.93 -18.57
C LYS A 546 -12.71 16.52 -18.16
N ASP A 547 -11.41 16.30 -18.01
CA ASP A 547 -10.80 15.03 -17.61
C ASP A 547 -9.63 15.28 -16.65
N ILE A 548 -9.18 14.22 -15.98
CA ILE A 548 -8.02 14.22 -15.10
C ILE A 548 -6.76 14.43 -15.95
N ILE A 549 -5.84 15.26 -15.47
CA ILE A 549 -4.55 15.45 -16.15
C ILE A 549 -3.82 14.10 -16.15
N PRO A 550 -3.40 13.54 -17.30
CA PRO A 550 -2.88 12.17 -17.38
C PRO A 550 -1.70 11.92 -16.43
N GLU A 551 -0.70 12.83 -16.43
CA GLU A 551 0.48 12.76 -15.56
C GLU A 551 0.14 12.88 -14.07
N SER A 552 -1.05 13.38 -13.73
CA SER A 552 -1.44 13.56 -12.32
C SER A 552 -1.71 12.24 -11.58
N ARG A 553 -1.98 11.15 -12.32
CA ARG A 553 -2.26 9.82 -11.74
C ARG A 553 -1.01 9.14 -11.18
N ASP A 554 0.16 9.57 -11.62
CA ASP A 554 1.43 9.00 -11.18
C ASP A 554 1.87 9.52 -9.81
N PHE A 555 1.22 10.58 -9.30
CA PHE A 555 1.59 11.20 -8.04
C PHE A 555 0.93 10.53 -6.86
N LYS A 556 1.77 10.03 -5.95
CA LYS A 556 1.34 9.38 -4.70
C LYS A 556 0.99 10.38 -3.60
N ARG A 557 1.30 11.66 -3.76
CA ARG A 557 1.06 12.70 -2.74
C ARG A 557 0.63 14.01 -3.36
N TYR A 558 -0.21 14.72 -2.62
CA TYR A 558 -0.72 16.04 -3.00
C TYR A 558 0.40 17.07 -3.25
N VAL A 559 1.49 17.04 -2.49
CA VAL A 559 2.61 18.00 -2.64
C VAL A 559 3.28 17.90 -4.01
N ASP A 560 3.21 16.71 -4.63
CA ASP A 560 3.83 16.45 -5.91
C ASP A 560 2.92 16.91 -7.09
N LEU A 561 1.65 17.24 -6.84
CA LEU A 561 0.72 17.75 -7.86
C LEU A 561 0.95 19.24 -8.20
N LYS A 562 1.47 20.02 -7.26
CA LYS A 562 1.67 21.46 -7.47
C LYS A 562 2.74 21.74 -8.54
N PRO A 563 3.92 21.10 -8.54
CA PRO A 563 4.91 21.25 -9.60
C PRO A 563 4.38 20.89 -11.00
N LEU A 564 3.49 19.88 -11.09
CA LEU A 564 2.85 19.52 -12.36
C LEU A 564 2.03 20.68 -12.94
N LEU A 565 1.25 21.35 -12.09
CA LEU A 565 0.45 22.51 -12.51
C LEU A 565 1.31 23.74 -12.80
N GLU A 566 2.38 23.94 -12.01
CA GLU A 566 3.34 25.03 -12.21
C GLU A 566 4.13 24.88 -13.53
N LYS A 567 4.43 23.64 -13.96
CA LYS A 567 5.12 23.34 -15.24
C LYS A 567 4.37 23.86 -16.47
N ALA A 568 3.04 24.02 -16.38
CA ALA A 568 2.25 24.54 -17.47
C ALA A 568 2.62 25.99 -17.84
N ASN A 569 3.38 26.70 -16.99
CA ASN A 569 3.72 28.13 -17.15
C ASN A 569 2.47 29.02 -17.31
N VAL A 570 1.35 28.56 -16.75
CA VAL A 570 0.08 29.26 -16.66
C VAL A 570 -0.44 29.06 -15.24
N ALA A 571 -1.21 30.03 -14.73
CA ALA A 571 -1.73 30.05 -13.36
C ALA A 571 -2.83 28.99 -13.10
N TYR A 572 -2.50 27.72 -13.31
CA TYR A 572 -3.34 26.60 -12.92
C TYR A 572 -3.08 26.21 -11.46
N GLU A 573 -4.15 25.82 -10.78
CA GLU A 573 -4.16 25.39 -9.39
C GLU A 573 -5.08 24.19 -9.21
N ILE A 574 -4.98 23.57 -8.04
CA ILE A 574 -5.84 22.45 -7.64
C ILE A 574 -7.25 23.03 -7.38
N PRO A 575 -8.34 22.39 -7.83
CA PRO A 575 -9.69 22.93 -7.62
C PRO A 575 -10.20 22.73 -6.20
N ARG A 576 -11.21 23.49 -5.81
CA ARG A 576 -11.96 23.30 -4.55
C ARG A 576 -13.10 22.31 -4.71
N LEU A 577 -13.53 21.69 -3.61
CA LEU A 577 -14.63 20.73 -3.57
C LEU A 577 -15.89 21.25 -4.27
N LEU A 578 -16.33 22.47 -3.92
CA LEU A 578 -17.55 23.04 -4.48
C LEU A 578 -17.45 23.28 -5.99
N GLU A 579 -16.29 23.74 -6.47
CA GLU A 579 -16.08 24.05 -7.88
C GLU A 579 -16.13 22.80 -8.76
N VAL A 580 -15.49 21.71 -8.31
CA VAL A 580 -15.54 20.44 -9.03
C VAL A 580 -16.96 19.88 -9.02
N SER A 581 -17.63 19.87 -7.86
CA SER A 581 -19.01 19.36 -7.73
C SER A 581 -19.99 20.12 -8.62
N VAL A 582 -19.97 21.46 -8.60
CA VAL A 582 -20.81 22.29 -9.47
C VAL A 582 -20.53 21.98 -10.93
N SER A 583 -19.26 21.94 -11.33
CA SER A 583 -18.88 21.74 -12.73
C SER A 583 -19.34 20.39 -13.28
N ILE A 584 -19.18 19.32 -12.51
CA ILE A 584 -19.62 17.98 -12.90
C ILE A 584 -21.14 17.91 -13.02
N PHE A 585 -21.86 18.47 -12.06
CA PHE A 585 -23.32 18.45 -12.04
C PHE A 585 -23.94 19.27 -13.16
N MET A 586 -23.46 20.48 -13.40
CA MET A 586 -23.99 21.35 -14.45
C MET A 586 -23.74 20.75 -15.85
N GLU A 587 -22.57 20.14 -16.06
CA GLU A 587 -22.30 19.44 -17.32
C GLU A 587 -23.25 18.25 -17.52
N TYR A 588 -23.53 17.50 -16.45
CA TYR A 588 -24.48 16.39 -16.49
C TYR A 588 -25.93 16.85 -16.74
N LEU A 589 -26.37 17.95 -16.12
CA LEU A 589 -27.70 18.51 -16.38
C LEU A 589 -27.87 18.94 -17.83
N ARG A 590 -26.86 19.62 -18.37
CA ARG A 590 -26.89 20.17 -19.73
C ARG A 590 -26.81 19.09 -20.79
N THR A 591 -25.90 18.13 -20.63
CA THR A 591 -25.51 17.20 -21.71
C THR A 591 -25.86 15.74 -21.42
N GLY A 592 -26.15 15.39 -20.17
CA GLY A 592 -26.26 14.00 -19.71
C GLY A 592 -24.91 13.27 -19.59
N LYS A 593 -23.79 13.92 -19.93
CA LYS A 593 -22.44 13.35 -19.82
C LYS A 593 -21.97 13.38 -18.37
N LYS A 594 -21.39 12.27 -17.90
CA LYS A 594 -20.79 12.17 -16.57
C LYS A 594 -19.29 12.43 -16.70
N LEU A 595 -18.83 13.58 -16.21
CA LEU A 595 -17.40 13.83 -16.06
C LEU A 595 -16.85 13.00 -14.90
N TYR A 596 -15.60 12.54 -15.02
CA TYR A 596 -14.95 11.69 -14.03
C TYR A 596 -15.82 10.47 -13.66
N ASN A 597 -16.24 9.73 -14.69
CA ASN A 597 -17.14 8.58 -14.56
C ASN A 597 -16.47 7.38 -13.85
N ASP A 598 -17.22 6.28 -13.75
CA ASP A 598 -16.82 5.02 -13.13
C ASP A 598 -15.89 4.15 -14.02
N GLU A 599 -15.64 4.53 -15.27
CA GLU A 599 -14.81 3.76 -16.22
C GLU A 599 -13.87 4.66 -17.05
N PRO A 600 -12.57 4.77 -16.66
CA PRO A 600 -11.99 4.33 -15.41
C PRO A 600 -12.43 5.24 -14.25
N GLY A 601 -12.76 4.66 -13.10
CA GLY A 601 -13.20 5.38 -11.90
C GLY A 601 -12.32 6.57 -11.57
N SER A 602 -12.74 7.78 -11.92
CA SER A 602 -11.87 8.95 -11.81
C SER A 602 -12.30 9.84 -10.66
N LEU A 603 -11.35 10.20 -9.81
CA LEU A 603 -11.52 11.08 -8.65
C LEU A 603 -10.58 12.26 -8.77
N CYS A 604 -11.15 13.46 -8.87
CA CYS A 604 -10.41 14.71 -8.88
C CYS A 604 -10.06 15.12 -7.44
N CYS A 605 -8.77 15.26 -7.16
CA CYS A 605 -8.25 15.77 -5.90
C CYS A 605 -8.58 17.26 -5.74
N CYS A 606 -8.97 17.66 -4.53
CA CYS A 606 -9.35 19.03 -4.20
C CYS A 606 -8.41 19.65 -3.17
N GLN A 607 -8.40 20.99 -3.09
CA GLN A 607 -7.53 21.75 -2.19
C GLN A 607 -7.76 21.44 -0.71
N GLU A 608 -9.02 21.20 -0.35
CA GLU A 608 -9.46 20.99 1.01
C GLU A 608 -8.91 19.69 1.60
N ARG A 609 -8.72 19.69 2.93
CA ARG A 609 -8.25 18.54 3.71
C ARG A 609 -8.95 18.44 5.04
N ILE A 610 -9.12 17.22 5.53
CA ILE A 610 -9.60 16.93 6.88
C ILE A 610 -8.57 16.03 7.54
N GLU A 611 -7.91 16.53 8.59
CA GLU A 611 -6.82 15.80 9.24
C GLU A 611 -5.74 15.40 8.22
N ASP A 612 -5.45 14.11 8.07
CA ASP A 612 -4.51 13.54 7.11
C ASP A 612 -5.16 13.02 5.82
N PHE A 613 -6.45 13.32 5.61
CA PHE A 613 -7.20 12.93 4.42
C PHE A 613 -7.19 14.06 3.38
N SER A 614 -6.82 13.70 2.15
CA SER A 614 -7.07 14.53 0.97
C SER A 614 -8.49 14.28 0.49
N LEU A 615 -9.16 15.31 -0.01
CA LEU A 615 -10.57 15.21 -0.41
C LEU A 615 -10.67 15.10 -1.92
N PHE A 616 -11.67 14.36 -2.38
CA PHE A 616 -11.85 14.01 -3.78
C PHE A 616 -13.31 14.13 -4.19
N VAL A 617 -13.53 14.51 -5.45
CA VAL A 617 -14.85 14.55 -6.10
C VAL A 617 -14.77 13.80 -7.42
N GLY A 618 -15.74 12.92 -7.70
CA GLY A 618 -15.80 12.18 -8.96
C GLY A 618 -16.57 10.88 -8.82
N TYR A 619 -16.14 9.84 -9.53
CA TYR A 619 -16.79 8.53 -9.57
C TYR A 619 -18.29 8.64 -9.85
N PHE A 620 -18.65 9.45 -10.85
CA PHE A 620 -20.03 9.77 -11.13
C PHE A 620 -20.72 8.61 -11.86
N SER A 621 -21.61 7.93 -11.13
CA SER A 621 -22.36 6.76 -11.59
C SER A 621 -23.85 7.06 -11.75
N PRO A 622 -24.69 6.14 -12.29
CA PRO A 622 -26.14 6.38 -12.41
C PRO A 622 -26.85 6.71 -11.08
N VAL A 623 -26.25 6.36 -9.94
CA VAL A 623 -26.83 6.63 -8.62
C VAL A 623 -26.38 7.95 -7.98
N GLY A 624 -25.45 8.68 -8.62
CA GLY A 624 -24.97 9.98 -8.14
C GLY A 624 -23.46 10.15 -8.13
N LEU A 625 -23.05 11.36 -7.73
CA LEU A 625 -21.65 11.81 -7.60
C LEU A 625 -21.06 11.41 -6.24
N CYS A 626 -19.78 11.07 -6.19
CA CYS A 626 -19.07 10.75 -4.95
C CYS A 626 -18.25 11.95 -4.47
N ILE A 627 -18.39 12.30 -3.19
CA ILE A 627 -17.48 13.19 -2.46
C ILE A 627 -16.93 12.41 -1.26
N ASP A 628 -15.63 12.19 -1.25
CA ASP A 628 -14.98 11.33 -0.27
C ASP A 628 -13.64 11.91 0.21
N GLY A 629 -13.13 11.41 1.32
CA GLY A 629 -11.79 11.75 1.79
C GLY A 629 -10.95 10.51 2.00
N GLN A 630 -9.74 10.53 1.47
CA GLN A 630 -8.84 9.38 1.50
C GLN A 630 -7.43 9.73 1.93
N ARG A 631 -6.82 8.77 2.63
CA ARG A 631 -5.39 8.76 2.91
C ARG A 631 -4.68 8.28 1.65
N LEU A 632 -3.96 9.19 0.99
CA LEU A 632 -3.26 8.95 -0.28
C LEU A 632 -2.30 7.74 -0.28
N HIS A 633 -1.90 7.22 0.88
CA HIS A 633 -1.00 6.07 0.99
C HIS A 633 -1.70 4.69 0.95
N ILE A 634 -3.04 4.62 0.96
CA ILE A 634 -3.78 3.37 1.19
C ILE A 634 -4.40 2.78 -0.09
N TYR A 635 -4.58 3.55 -1.17
CA TYR A 635 -5.35 3.10 -2.34
C TYR A 635 -4.61 3.17 -3.69
N LEU A 636 -5.16 2.45 -4.68
CA LEU A 636 -4.64 2.28 -6.03
C LEU A 636 -4.50 3.63 -6.76
N PRO A 637 -3.27 4.08 -7.10
CA PRO A 637 -3.02 5.40 -7.69
C PRO A 637 -3.72 5.63 -9.03
N GLU A 638 -4.14 4.57 -9.71
CA GLU A 638 -4.80 4.63 -11.03
C GLU A 638 -6.13 5.40 -11.06
N PHE A 639 -6.82 5.57 -9.93
CA PHE A 639 -8.13 6.24 -9.89
C PHE A 639 -8.08 7.72 -9.52
N PHE A 640 -6.97 8.18 -8.93
CA PHE A 640 -6.83 9.53 -8.41
C PHE A 640 -6.02 10.39 -9.35
N GLY A 641 -6.43 11.64 -9.52
CA GLY A 641 -5.59 12.65 -10.13
C GLY A 641 -6.14 14.04 -9.87
N VAL A 642 -5.71 15.03 -10.63
CA VAL A 642 -6.15 16.41 -10.47
C VAL A 642 -6.72 16.93 -11.78
N GLY A 643 -7.85 17.63 -11.70
CA GLY A 643 -8.31 18.51 -12.76
C GLY A 643 -7.57 19.83 -12.68
N GLY A 644 -7.10 20.37 -13.80
CA GLY A 644 -6.49 21.70 -13.81
C GLY A 644 -7.57 22.76 -13.66
N LEU A 645 -7.44 23.65 -12.66
CA LEU A 645 -8.31 24.81 -12.49
C LEU A 645 -7.54 26.10 -12.76
N ARG A 646 -8.09 27.04 -13.51
CA ARG A 646 -7.60 28.42 -13.57
C ARG A 646 -8.67 29.39 -13.05
N ARG A 647 -8.34 30.14 -12.00
CA ARG A 647 -9.11 31.30 -11.49
C ARG A 647 -8.48 32.61 -11.97
N ASN A 648 -9.20 33.72 -11.83
CA ASN A 648 -8.69 35.09 -11.94
C ASN A 648 -7.78 35.32 -13.16
N PHE A 649 -8.41 35.52 -14.31
CA PHE A 649 -7.75 35.73 -15.59
C PHE A 649 -7.21 37.17 -15.78
N SER A 650 -6.75 37.84 -14.72
CA SER A 650 -6.12 39.15 -14.86
C SER A 650 -4.72 39.00 -15.45
N VAL A 651 -4.37 39.82 -16.44
CA VAL A 651 -3.06 39.80 -17.11
C VAL A 651 -1.97 40.52 -16.28
N ASP A 652 -2.34 41.27 -15.23
CA ASP A 652 -1.47 42.29 -14.62
C ASP A 652 -1.12 42.12 -13.12
N THR A 653 -1.03 40.91 -12.58
CA THR A 653 -0.56 40.73 -11.18
C THR A 653 0.67 39.84 -11.06
N LEU A 654 1.83 40.40 -11.40
CA LEU A 654 3.05 40.13 -10.62
C LEU A 654 3.04 41.10 -9.43
N PRO A 655 3.17 40.64 -8.16
CA PRO A 655 3.21 41.55 -7.03
C PRO A 655 4.52 42.37 -7.07
N PRO A 656 4.49 43.68 -6.76
CA PRO A 656 5.70 44.48 -6.67
C PRO A 656 6.56 44.02 -5.49
N ILE A 657 7.84 43.77 -5.76
CA ILE A 657 8.86 43.53 -4.75
C ILE A 657 9.07 44.86 -4.01
N ALA A 658 8.62 44.96 -2.76
CA ALA A 658 8.94 46.08 -1.89
C ALA A 658 10.33 45.87 -1.24
N PRO A 659 11.18 46.91 -1.13
CA PRO A 659 12.50 46.81 -0.54
C PRO A 659 12.41 46.76 0.99
N THR A 660 12.98 45.73 1.59
CA THR A 660 13.17 45.64 3.04
C THR A 660 14.42 46.43 3.45
N ASN A 661 14.22 47.56 4.12
CA ASN A 661 15.27 48.23 4.90
C ASN A 661 14.74 48.64 6.29
N SER A 662 15.61 48.47 7.27
CA SER A 662 15.56 48.92 8.68
C SER A 662 14.66 48.16 9.68
N LEU A 663 15.30 47.27 10.43
CA LEU A 663 14.85 46.80 11.75
C LEU A 663 15.39 47.76 12.82
N THR A 664 14.56 48.70 13.27
CA THR A 664 14.74 49.36 14.57
C THR A 664 14.08 48.54 15.66
N LYS A 665 14.87 48.14 16.66
CA LYS A 665 14.46 47.40 17.86
C LYS A 665 13.46 48.19 18.70
N GLN A 666 12.36 47.57 19.11
CA GLN A 666 11.60 47.93 20.32
C GLN A 666 11.38 46.69 21.22
N PRO A 667 11.25 46.88 22.55
CA PRO A 667 11.55 45.86 23.55
C PRO A 667 10.36 44.97 23.93
N LEU A 668 10.69 43.75 24.37
CA LEU A 668 9.77 42.72 24.85
C LEU A 668 8.86 43.21 26.00
N GLN A 669 7.54 43.09 25.81
CA GLN A 669 6.59 43.02 26.92
C GLN A 669 6.46 41.57 27.42
N LYS A 670 6.49 41.42 28.75
CA LYS A 670 6.37 40.13 29.47
C LYS A 670 4.98 39.50 29.27
N PRO A 671 4.87 38.15 29.25
CA PRO A 671 3.59 37.47 29.16
C PRO A 671 2.82 37.52 30.48
N LEU A 672 1.50 37.76 30.38
CA LEU A 672 0.53 37.66 31.47
C LEU A 672 0.30 36.18 31.87
N PRO A 673 0.05 35.89 33.17
CA PRO A 673 -0.21 34.55 33.66
C PRO A 673 -1.65 34.07 33.30
N PRO A 674 -1.85 32.74 33.19
CA PRO A 674 -3.16 32.18 32.86
C PRO A 674 -4.15 32.28 34.04
N PRO A 675 -5.46 32.36 33.77
CA PRO A 675 -6.49 32.43 34.80
C PRO A 675 -6.69 31.08 35.53
N PRO A 676 -7.15 31.09 36.79
CA PRO A 676 -7.27 29.90 37.61
C PRO A 676 -8.45 29.00 37.18
N ILE A 677 -8.16 27.71 37.09
CA ILE A 677 -9.14 26.65 36.79
C ILE A 677 -9.95 26.36 38.06
N ALA A 678 -11.24 26.71 38.05
CA ALA A 678 -12.19 26.33 39.07
C ALA A 678 -12.60 24.85 38.91
N ARG A 679 -12.44 24.06 39.98
CA ARG A 679 -12.89 22.66 40.08
C ARG A 679 -14.41 22.59 40.20
N SER A 680 -15.11 22.10 39.18
CA SER A 680 -16.51 21.70 39.29
C SER A 680 -16.63 20.24 39.76
N LYS A 681 -17.44 20.05 40.81
CA LYS A 681 -17.80 18.75 41.38
C LYS A 681 -18.68 17.97 40.39
N ILE A 682 -18.36 16.70 40.22
CA ILE A 682 -19.18 15.73 39.50
C ILE A 682 -20.39 15.37 40.38
N VAL A 683 -21.59 15.69 39.91
CA VAL A 683 -22.87 15.18 40.44
C VAL A 683 -23.52 14.40 39.30
N GLN A 684 -23.89 13.15 39.57
CA GLN A 684 -24.57 12.25 38.62
C GLN A 684 -25.99 12.75 38.33
N PRO A 685 -26.51 12.60 37.10
CA PRO A 685 -27.94 12.76 36.85
C PRO A 685 -28.67 11.41 36.87
N GLU A 686 -29.73 11.37 37.69
CA GLU A 686 -30.80 10.38 37.66
C GLU A 686 -31.57 10.42 36.34
N ILE A 687 -31.96 9.24 35.87
CA ILE A 687 -32.81 9.03 34.70
C ILE A 687 -34.28 9.16 35.14
N VAL A 688 -34.99 10.17 34.65
CA VAL A 688 -36.45 10.30 34.77
C VAL A 688 -37.08 10.16 33.39
N LEU A 689 -37.83 9.09 33.21
CA LEU A 689 -38.76 8.86 32.08
C LEU A 689 -39.91 9.87 32.14
N LYS A 690 -40.16 10.62 31.06
CA LYS A 690 -41.42 11.33 30.84
C LYS A 690 -41.91 11.23 29.39
N ALA A 691 -43.24 11.24 29.30
CA ALA A 691 -44.11 10.74 28.27
C ALA A 691 -44.25 11.61 27.00
N SER A 692 -44.83 10.99 25.98
CA SER A 692 -45.16 11.47 24.63
C SER A 692 -46.03 12.74 24.58
N PRO A 693 -45.91 13.56 23.51
CA PRO A 693 -46.90 14.58 23.16
C PRO A 693 -47.95 14.09 22.14
N PRO A 694 -49.13 14.77 22.06
CA PRO A 694 -50.33 14.33 21.31
C PRO A 694 -50.31 14.77 19.82
N PRO A 695 -51.25 14.28 18.98
CA PRO A 695 -51.24 14.56 17.55
C PRO A 695 -51.95 15.88 17.21
N LEU A 696 -51.39 16.63 16.27
CA LEU A 696 -52.01 17.79 15.63
C LEU A 696 -52.55 17.40 14.25
N SER A 697 -53.83 17.67 14.04
CA SER A 697 -54.53 17.60 12.76
C SER A 697 -54.29 18.87 11.95
N ILE A 698 -53.93 18.76 10.67
CA ILE A 698 -54.16 19.81 9.67
C ILE A 698 -54.60 19.16 8.36
N ALA A 699 -55.76 19.57 7.87
CA ALA A 699 -56.28 19.28 6.55
C ALA A 699 -55.71 20.27 5.52
N SER A 700 -55.42 19.81 4.30
CA SER A 700 -55.49 20.65 3.10
C SER A 700 -55.58 19.81 1.83
N THR A 701 -56.63 20.13 1.07
CA THR A 701 -57.00 19.72 -0.28
C THR A 701 -56.08 20.35 -1.34
N SER A 702 -55.68 19.59 -2.36
CA SER A 702 -55.42 20.16 -3.69
C SER A 702 -55.69 19.12 -4.80
N VAL A 703 -56.21 19.63 -5.91
CA VAL A 703 -56.84 18.95 -7.04
C VAL A 703 -55.80 18.60 -8.11
N LEU A 704 -55.89 17.40 -8.72
CA LEU A 704 -55.08 16.98 -9.87
C LEU A 704 -55.91 16.99 -11.19
N PRO A 705 -55.30 17.23 -12.36
CA PRO A 705 -55.94 17.11 -13.67
C PRO A 705 -55.87 15.66 -14.24
N PRO A 706 -56.65 15.33 -15.30
CA PRO A 706 -56.88 13.94 -15.72
C PRO A 706 -55.78 13.38 -16.65
N VAL A 707 -55.60 12.07 -16.60
CA VAL A 707 -54.65 11.25 -17.40
C VAL A 707 -55.39 10.61 -18.60
N PRO A 708 -54.77 10.45 -19.79
CA PRO A 708 -55.39 9.77 -20.94
C PRO A 708 -55.42 8.23 -20.81
N SER A 709 -56.34 7.60 -21.53
CA SER A 709 -56.75 6.19 -21.38
C SER A 709 -55.76 5.14 -21.91
N VAL A 710 -55.78 3.99 -21.24
CA VAL A 710 -54.92 2.79 -21.36
C VAL A 710 -55.21 1.92 -22.60
N GLU A 711 -56.00 2.40 -23.56
CA GLU A 711 -56.56 1.53 -24.62
C GLU A 711 -55.66 1.37 -25.86
N GLU A 712 -54.69 2.26 -26.10
CA GLU A 712 -53.77 2.12 -27.25
C GLU A 712 -52.62 1.11 -27.00
N GLU A 713 -52.14 0.97 -25.76
CA GLU A 713 -51.03 0.06 -25.43
C GLU A 713 -51.41 -1.43 -25.45
N LEU A 714 -52.70 -1.75 -25.24
CA LEU A 714 -53.18 -3.14 -25.22
C LEU A 714 -53.35 -3.75 -26.63
N SER A 715 -53.35 -2.93 -27.68
CA SER A 715 -53.50 -3.39 -29.07
C SER A 715 -52.20 -3.98 -29.67
N GLY A 716 -51.05 -3.52 -29.19
CA GLY A 716 -49.73 -4.02 -29.60
C GLY A 716 -49.39 -5.38 -28.99
N LEU A 717 -49.77 -5.59 -27.72
CA LEU A 717 -49.47 -6.81 -26.97
C LEU A 717 -50.19 -8.05 -27.54
N ARG A 718 -51.45 -7.88 -27.95
CA ARG A 718 -52.26 -8.96 -28.55
C ARG A 718 -51.74 -9.39 -29.93
N ARG A 719 -51.17 -8.45 -30.70
CA ARG A 719 -50.57 -8.72 -32.01
C ARG A 719 -49.26 -9.52 -31.90
N TRP A 720 -48.51 -9.32 -30.80
CA TRP A 720 -47.26 -10.03 -30.54
C TRP A 720 -47.47 -11.46 -30.04
N GLN A 721 -48.48 -11.70 -29.18
CA GLN A 721 -48.80 -13.05 -28.67
C GLN A 721 -49.26 -14.02 -29.78
N LYS A 722 -50.10 -13.56 -30.71
CA LYS A 722 -50.59 -14.39 -31.82
C LYS A 722 -49.45 -14.90 -32.73
N LYS A 723 -48.43 -14.05 -32.97
CA LYS A 723 -47.28 -14.39 -33.82
C LYS A 723 -46.34 -15.41 -33.17
N LYS A 724 -46.33 -15.48 -31.83
CA LYS A 724 -45.53 -16.44 -31.06
C LYS A 724 -46.15 -17.84 -31.07
N GLU A 725 -47.48 -17.94 -31.07
CA GLU A 725 -48.22 -19.21 -31.13
C GLU A 725 -48.15 -19.83 -32.53
N GLU A 726 -48.25 -19.01 -33.59
CA GLU A 726 -48.08 -19.47 -34.99
C GLU A 726 -46.68 -20.03 -35.29
N MET A 727 -45.66 -19.59 -34.54
CA MET A 727 -44.27 -20.01 -34.72
C MET A 727 -43.96 -21.33 -34.02
N MET A 728 -44.67 -21.66 -32.93
CA MET A 728 -44.49 -22.90 -32.16
C MET A 728 -45.24 -24.09 -32.78
N ALA A 729 -46.24 -23.84 -33.63
CA ALA A 729 -47.06 -24.89 -34.24
C ALA A 729 -46.42 -25.57 -35.48
N LYS A 730 -45.22 -25.17 -35.93
CA LYS A 730 -44.61 -25.62 -37.20
C LYS A 730 -43.47 -26.64 -37.07
N GLN A 731 -43.24 -27.26 -35.91
CA GLN A 731 -42.07 -28.13 -35.75
C GLN A 731 -42.37 -29.46 -35.05
N THR A 732 -43.21 -30.31 -35.67
CA THR A 732 -43.30 -31.73 -35.30
C THR A 732 -43.79 -32.62 -36.45
N LEU A 733 -42.89 -33.39 -37.10
CA LEU A 733 -43.19 -34.61 -37.88
C LEU A 733 -41.96 -35.57 -37.94
N LEU A 734 -42.01 -36.66 -37.14
CA LEU A 734 -41.64 -38.11 -37.31
C LEU A 734 -40.49 -38.62 -38.24
N PRO A 735 -40.02 -39.92 -38.21
CA PRO A 735 -40.24 -41.06 -37.28
C PRO A 735 -38.98 -41.96 -36.92
N THR A 736 -39.28 -43.01 -36.14
CA THR A 736 -38.61 -44.19 -35.51
C THR A 736 -37.79 -45.21 -36.35
N SER A 737 -36.91 -46.03 -35.71
CA SER A 737 -36.91 -47.54 -35.71
C SER A 737 -35.70 -48.26 -35.02
N ALA A 738 -35.99 -49.41 -34.36
CA ALA A 738 -35.23 -50.70 -34.22
C ALA A 738 -33.88 -50.81 -33.40
N THR A 739 -33.47 -51.88 -32.67
CA THR A 739 -33.98 -53.22 -32.26
C THR A 739 -33.08 -53.83 -31.13
N SER A 740 -33.69 -54.59 -30.20
CA SER A 740 -33.27 -55.74 -29.32
C SER A 740 -31.79 -56.15 -29.10
N LEU A 741 -31.43 -56.49 -27.85
CA LEU A 741 -31.01 -57.84 -27.38
C LEU A 741 -30.79 -57.89 -25.83
N ALA A 742 -31.24 -58.98 -25.18
CA ALA A 742 -31.10 -59.27 -23.73
C ALA A 742 -29.73 -59.92 -23.39
N PRO A 743 -29.27 -59.99 -22.10
CA PRO A 743 -29.63 -61.14 -21.24
C PRO A 743 -29.58 -60.99 -19.68
N VAL A 744 -30.30 -61.93 -19.01
CA VAL A 744 -30.07 -62.64 -17.71
C VAL A 744 -30.24 -61.93 -16.33
N PRO A 745 -30.98 -62.54 -15.36
CA PRO A 745 -31.25 -61.97 -14.04
C PRO A 745 -30.37 -62.56 -12.91
N SER A 746 -30.13 -61.77 -11.85
CA SER A 746 -29.59 -62.18 -10.53
C SER A 746 -29.93 -61.09 -9.49
N PRO A 747 -29.91 -61.38 -8.17
CA PRO A 747 -31.08 -61.73 -7.39
C PRO A 747 -31.61 -60.59 -6.51
N VAL A 748 -32.85 -60.77 -6.07
CA VAL A 748 -33.64 -59.93 -5.19
C VAL A 748 -32.88 -59.53 -3.93
N SER A 749 -32.63 -58.22 -3.76
CA SER A 749 -32.16 -57.62 -2.51
C SER A 749 -33.33 -56.91 -1.83
N SER A 750 -33.54 -57.25 -0.56
CA SER A 750 -34.61 -56.82 0.32
C SER A 750 -34.86 -55.30 0.32
N VAL A 751 -36.11 -54.92 0.02
CA VAL A 751 -36.61 -53.54 0.12
C VAL A 751 -36.68 -53.13 1.59
N VAL A 752 -35.77 -52.25 2.01
CA VAL A 752 -35.88 -51.52 3.28
C VAL A 752 -36.91 -50.40 3.09
N PRO A 753 -37.90 -50.22 3.98
CA PRO A 753 -38.90 -49.17 3.84
C PRO A 753 -38.24 -47.79 3.87
N LYS A 754 -38.45 -46.97 2.84
CA LYS A 754 -38.16 -45.53 2.89
C LYS A 754 -39.07 -44.90 3.93
N THR A 755 -38.59 -44.77 5.16
CA THR A 755 -39.24 -44.00 6.22
C THR A 755 -39.25 -42.53 5.81
N SER A 756 -40.43 -42.05 5.39
CA SER A 756 -40.70 -40.64 5.13
C SER A 756 -40.45 -39.84 6.41
N ILE A 757 -39.36 -39.05 6.42
CA ILE A 757 -39.05 -38.11 7.50
C ILE A 757 -40.16 -37.05 7.51
N LYS A 758 -40.90 -36.95 8.63
CA LYS A 758 -42.04 -36.03 8.81
C LYS A 758 -41.69 -34.61 8.37
N SER A 759 -42.51 -34.01 7.50
CA SER A 759 -42.26 -32.74 6.81
C SER A 759 -42.18 -31.49 7.69
N SER A 760 -42.51 -31.57 8.99
CA SER A 760 -42.46 -30.42 9.90
C SER A 760 -41.03 -30.04 10.34
N LEU A 761 -40.03 -30.90 10.12
CA LEU A 761 -38.70 -30.77 10.70
C LEU A 761 -37.65 -30.06 9.84
N ILE A 762 -37.96 -29.70 8.59
CA ILE A 762 -36.99 -29.06 7.68
C ILE A 762 -37.45 -27.64 7.29
N ALA A 763 -38.08 -26.90 8.21
CA ALA A 763 -38.44 -25.50 7.98
C ALA A 763 -37.23 -24.59 7.70
N ILE A 764 -36.03 -25.02 8.09
CA ILE A 764 -34.79 -24.27 7.89
C ILE A 764 -34.10 -24.57 6.56
N ALA A 765 -34.44 -25.64 5.83
CA ALA A 765 -33.67 -25.99 4.64
C ALA A 765 -34.22 -25.35 3.37
N PHE A 766 -33.30 -24.92 2.51
CA PHE A 766 -33.58 -24.50 1.15
C PHE A 766 -33.27 -25.66 0.19
N GLY A 767 -34.22 -26.59 0.08
CA GLY A 767 -34.13 -27.81 -0.74
C GLY A 767 -34.67 -27.65 -2.16
N LYS A 768 -34.78 -28.77 -2.88
CA LYS A 768 -35.21 -28.85 -4.29
C LYS A 768 -36.54 -28.14 -4.56
N GLU A 769 -37.52 -28.29 -3.68
CA GLU A 769 -38.83 -27.64 -3.83
C GLU A 769 -38.74 -26.11 -3.80
N LEU A 770 -37.93 -25.56 -2.89
CA LEU A 770 -37.72 -24.11 -2.79
C LEU A 770 -36.86 -23.60 -3.96
N TRP A 771 -35.88 -24.38 -4.41
CA TRP A 771 -35.18 -24.08 -5.67
C TRP A 771 -36.15 -23.96 -6.84
N ALA A 772 -37.03 -24.95 -7.05
CA ALA A 772 -38.02 -24.94 -8.13
C ALA A 772 -38.97 -23.73 -8.03
N LYS A 773 -39.39 -23.39 -6.81
CA LYS A 773 -40.24 -22.24 -6.52
C LYS A 773 -39.57 -20.90 -6.87
N TYR A 774 -38.31 -20.72 -6.47
CA TYR A 774 -37.64 -19.42 -6.57
C TYR A 774 -36.81 -19.23 -7.84
N LEU A 775 -36.09 -20.24 -8.32
CA LEU A 775 -35.05 -20.07 -9.36
C LEU A 775 -35.12 -21.13 -10.49
N GLY A 776 -35.59 -22.34 -10.22
CA GLY A 776 -35.76 -23.40 -11.22
C GLY A 776 -35.42 -24.79 -10.72
N ASP A 777 -35.57 -25.78 -11.61
CA ASP A 777 -35.31 -27.18 -11.27
C ASP A 777 -33.81 -27.44 -11.09
N VAL A 778 -33.45 -28.25 -10.11
CA VAL A 778 -32.04 -28.51 -9.73
C VAL A 778 -31.58 -29.94 -10.03
N GLY A 779 -32.43 -30.75 -10.66
CA GLY A 779 -32.13 -32.15 -10.94
C GLY A 779 -32.19 -33.01 -9.68
N GLU A 780 -31.21 -33.87 -9.46
CA GLU A 780 -31.18 -34.78 -8.32
C GLU A 780 -30.79 -34.07 -7.01
N GLU A 781 -31.59 -34.31 -5.98
CA GLU A 781 -31.35 -33.84 -4.61
C GLU A 781 -30.65 -34.95 -3.82
N PRO A 782 -29.40 -34.75 -3.37
CA PRO A 782 -28.69 -35.74 -2.56
C PRO A 782 -29.43 -36.04 -1.26
N LEU A 783 -29.29 -37.27 -0.77
CA LEU A 783 -29.86 -37.64 0.54
C LEU A 783 -29.09 -36.92 1.66
N LEU A 784 -29.85 -36.34 2.61
CA LEU A 784 -29.30 -35.90 3.89
C LEU A 784 -28.91 -37.15 4.73
N PRO A 785 -27.94 -37.02 5.64
CA PRO A 785 -27.59 -38.11 6.55
C PRO A 785 -28.78 -38.42 7.48
N SER A 786 -28.94 -39.68 7.86
CA SER A 786 -30.06 -40.14 8.69
C SER A 786 -30.12 -39.46 10.07
N ASN A 787 -28.97 -38.98 10.58
CA ASN A 787 -28.87 -38.26 11.84
C ASN A 787 -28.96 -36.72 11.71
N ILE A 788 -29.38 -36.18 10.56
CA ILE A 788 -29.43 -34.72 10.36
C ILE A 788 -30.30 -34.02 11.42
N GLN A 789 -31.41 -34.64 11.84
CA GLN A 789 -32.28 -34.07 12.87
C GLN A 789 -31.56 -33.96 14.22
N GLU A 790 -30.79 -34.97 14.60
CA GLU A 790 -29.97 -34.95 15.81
C GLU A 790 -28.94 -33.82 15.75
N ILE A 791 -28.23 -33.69 14.60
CA ILE A 791 -27.27 -32.60 14.37
C ILE A 791 -27.95 -31.23 14.53
N LEU A 792 -29.12 -31.04 13.91
CA LEU A 792 -29.85 -29.77 13.98
C LEU A 792 -30.37 -29.44 15.39
N GLN A 793 -30.70 -30.45 16.20
CA GLN A 793 -31.12 -30.28 17.60
C GLN A 793 -29.96 -30.16 18.59
N SER A 794 -28.74 -30.56 18.20
CA SER A 794 -27.56 -30.50 19.06
C SER A 794 -27.16 -29.05 19.40
N PRO A 795 -26.48 -28.83 20.55
CA PRO A 795 -25.87 -27.53 20.85
C PRO A 795 -24.90 -27.11 19.76
N CYS A 796 -24.92 -25.83 19.41
CA CYS A 796 -24.04 -25.28 18.41
C CYS A 796 -22.60 -25.20 18.95
N PRO A 797 -21.58 -25.71 18.22
CA PRO A 797 -20.20 -25.70 18.70
C PRO A 797 -19.59 -24.31 18.83
N PHE A 798 -20.18 -23.29 18.16
CA PHE A 798 -19.70 -21.92 18.16
C PHE A 798 -20.50 -21.00 19.10
N TRP A 799 -21.75 -21.37 19.39
CA TRP A 799 -22.68 -20.66 20.27
C TRP A 799 -23.36 -21.69 21.18
N PRO A 800 -22.69 -22.15 22.25
CA PRO A 800 -23.14 -23.29 23.07
C PRO A 800 -24.55 -23.13 23.67
N GLU A 801 -25.01 -21.89 23.81
CA GLU A 801 -26.33 -21.54 24.31
C GLU A 801 -27.46 -21.68 23.27
N LYS A 802 -27.11 -21.98 22.01
CA LYS A 802 -28.05 -22.11 20.89
C LYS A 802 -27.94 -23.48 20.26
N LYS A 803 -29.00 -23.92 19.59
CA LYS A 803 -28.99 -25.12 18.75
C LYS A 803 -28.39 -24.83 17.37
N VAL A 804 -27.91 -25.87 16.69
CA VAL A 804 -27.42 -25.76 15.31
C VAL A 804 -28.49 -25.18 14.39
N GLN A 805 -29.76 -25.61 14.48
CA GLN A 805 -30.86 -25.09 13.65
C GLN A 805 -31.15 -23.59 13.83
N GLU A 806 -30.79 -23.01 14.98
CA GLU A 806 -31.00 -21.58 15.29
C GLU A 806 -29.88 -20.73 14.69
N THR A 807 -28.69 -21.30 14.60
CA THR A 807 -27.45 -20.62 14.20
C THR A 807 -27.02 -20.91 12.77
N HIS A 808 -27.55 -21.96 12.14
CA HIS A 808 -27.17 -22.41 10.81
C HIS A 808 -28.34 -22.42 9.83
N LEU A 809 -27.98 -22.32 8.56
CA LEU A 809 -28.86 -22.51 7.41
C LEU A 809 -28.44 -23.80 6.69
N LEU A 810 -29.42 -24.62 6.32
CA LEU A 810 -29.20 -25.81 5.51
C LEU A 810 -29.61 -25.50 4.06
N THR A 811 -28.69 -25.52 3.11
CA THR A 811 -28.95 -25.14 1.71
C THR A 811 -28.49 -26.24 0.77
N LEU A 812 -29.35 -26.66 -0.14
CA LEU A 812 -28.95 -27.50 -1.26
C LEU A 812 -28.11 -26.63 -2.21
N ILE A 813 -26.86 -27.03 -2.45
CA ILE A 813 -25.98 -26.42 -3.44
C ILE A 813 -26.02 -27.32 -4.69
N PRO A 814 -26.81 -26.96 -5.73
CA PRO A 814 -27.03 -27.85 -6.85
C PRO A 814 -25.91 -27.74 -7.88
N LYS A 815 -25.57 -28.87 -8.53
CA LYS A 815 -24.65 -28.89 -9.67
C LYS A 815 -25.18 -28.08 -10.85
N THR A 816 -26.48 -28.16 -11.09
CA THR A 816 -27.15 -27.50 -12.22
C THR A 816 -28.46 -26.86 -11.79
N VAL A 817 -28.87 -25.79 -12.46
CA VAL A 817 -30.21 -25.20 -12.37
C VAL A 817 -30.79 -25.09 -13.79
N ASN A 818 -31.96 -25.68 -14.02
CA ASN A 818 -32.58 -25.86 -15.34
C ASN A 818 -31.62 -26.49 -16.36
N GLY A 819 -30.87 -27.52 -15.93
CA GLY A 819 -29.89 -28.22 -16.76
C GLY A 819 -28.58 -27.45 -17.05
N LYS A 820 -28.44 -26.21 -16.59
CA LYS A 820 -27.20 -25.41 -16.75
C LYS A 820 -26.32 -25.49 -15.50
N PRO A 821 -24.99 -25.58 -15.63
CA PRO A 821 -24.09 -25.59 -14.47
C PRO A 821 -24.31 -24.38 -13.57
N LEU A 822 -24.35 -24.60 -12.24
CA LEU A 822 -24.34 -23.52 -11.28
C LEU A 822 -22.91 -22.99 -11.12
N THR A 823 -22.76 -21.70 -11.37
CA THR A 823 -21.55 -20.89 -11.25
C THR A 823 -21.94 -19.56 -10.58
N LEU A 824 -20.98 -18.73 -10.18
CA LEU A 824 -21.30 -17.41 -9.62
C LEU A 824 -21.98 -16.50 -10.65
N ASN A 825 -21.55 -16.54 -11.91
CA ASN A 825 -22.16 -15.76 -12.98
C ASN A 825 -23.59 -16.24 -13.29
N SER A 826 -23.82 -17.55 -13.35
CA SER A 826 -25.17 -18.07 -13.57
C SER A 826 -26.08 -17.83 -12.34
N LEU A 827 -25.53 -17.86 -11.13
CA LEU A 827 -26.25 -17.49 -9.91
C LEU A 827 -26.67 -16.01 -9.95
N GLU A 828 -25.79 -15.09 -10.37
CA GLU A 828 -26.11 -13.67 -10.57
C GLU A 828 -27.33 -13.48 -11.48
N GLU A 829 -27.35 -14.17 -12.61
CA GLU A 829 -28.44 -14.07 -13.59
C GLU A 829 -29.76 -14.66 -13.06
N LEU A 830 -29.69 -15.76 -12.30
CA LEU A 830 -30.85 -16.37 -11.67
C LEU A 830 -31.47 -15.42 -10.63
N VAL A 831 -30.67 -14.83 -9.74
CA VAL A 831 -31.19 -14.00 -8.64
C VAL A 831 -31.61 -12.59 -9.07
N LYS A 832 -31.16 -12.12 -10.24
CA LYS A 832 -31.68 -10.89 -10.89
C LYS A 832 -33.10 -11.06 -11.40
N LYS A 833 -33.53 -12.28 -11.68
CA LYS A 833 -34.84 -12.60 -12.26
C LYS A 833 -35.46 -13.81 -11.54
N PRO A 834 -35.67 -13.72 -10.21
CA PRO A 834 -36.22 -14.84 -9.49
C PRO A 834 -37.68 -15.05 -9.93
N ARG A 835 -38.13 -16.30 -9.97
CA ARG A 835 -39.53 -16.66 -10.26
C ARG A 835 -40.48 -16.12 -9.21
N GLN A 836 -40.00 -15.98 -7.97
CA GLN A 836 -40.72 -15.39 -6.84
C GLN A 836 -39.73 -14.63 -5.94
N GLY A 837 -40.19 -13.58 -5.25
CA GLY A 837 -39.35 -12.76 -4.37
C GLY A 837 -38.76 -11.53 -5.06
N GLN A 838 -37.98 -10.75 -4.32
CA GLN A 838 -37.39 -9.51 -4.82
C GLN A 838 -36.14 -9.80 -5.67
N PRO A 839 -36.01 -9.19 -6.86
CA PRO A 839 -34.76 -9.21 -7.64
C PRO A 839 -33.59 -8.71 -6.81
N ILE A 840 -32.49 -9.44 -6.85
CA ILE A 840 -31.23 -9.08 -6.19
C ILE A 840 -30.05 -9.29 -7.14
N LYS A 841 -28.88 -8.83 -6.73
CA LYS A 841 -27.65 -8.93 -7.53
C LYS A 841 -26.42 -8.87 -6.63
N TYR A 842 -25.25 -9.01 -7.23
CA TYR A 842 -24.04 -8.52 -6.61
C TYR A 842 -24.01 -6.98 -6.68
N ALA A 843 -23.84 -6.32 -5.54
CA ALA A 843 -23.60 -4.88 -5.48
C ALA A 843 -22.21 -4.53 -6.01
N PHE A 844 -21.27 -5.45 -5.77
CA PHE A 844 -19.89 -5.35 -6.20
C PHE A 844 -19.36 -6.76 -6.37
N TYR A 845 -18.70 -7.01 -7.50
CA TYR A 845 -18.11 -8.29 -7.83
C TYR A 845 -16.75 -8.03 -8.48
N TRP A 846 -15.69 -8.14 -7.66
CA TRP A 846 -14.33 -7.77 -8.09
C TRP A 846 -13.95 -8.48 -9.40
N GLY A 847 -13.43 -7.73 -10.37
CA GLY A 847 -13.20 -8.19 -11.73
C GLY A 847 -12.33 -9.44 -11.81
N GLU A 848 -11.21 -9.49 -11.09
CA GLU A 848 -10.33 -10.67 -11.05
C GLU A 848 -11.00 -11.92 -10.44
N ILE A 849 -11.81 -11.75 -9.39
CA ILE A 849 -12.54 -12.87 -8.78
C ILE A 849 -13.57 -13.39 -9.78
N LYS A 850 -14.26 -12.47 -10.48
CA LYS A 850 -15.21 -12.82 -11.54
C LYS A 850 -14.54 -13.51 -12.72
N GLU A 851 -13.36 -13.08 -13.12
CA GLU A 851 -12.57 -13.70 -14.19
C GLU A 851 -12.11 -15.11 -13.79
N GLN A 852 -11.55 -15.26 -12.59
CA GLN A 852 -10.94 -16.50 -12.14
C GLN A 852 -11.96 -17.56 -11.69
N TYR A 853 -13.01 -17.14 -10.99
CA TYR A 853 -13.95 -18.05 -10.32
C TYR A 853 -15.38 -17.93 -10.85
N GLY A 854 -15.70 -16.90 -11.65
CA GLY A 854 -17.08 -16.59 -12.02
C GLY A 854 -17.79 -17.67 -12.84
N ASN A 855 -17.03 -18.43 -13.62
CA ASN A 855 -17.55 -19.52 -14.47
C ASN A 855 -17.19 -20.92 -13.96
N GLN A 856 -16.63 -21.05 -12.75
CA GLN A 856 -16.22 -22.35 -12.21
C GLN A 856 -17.47 -23.15 -11.77
N PRO A 857 -17.74 -24.32 -12.37
CA PRO A 857 -18.89 -25.15 -12.01
C PRO A 857 -18.59 -26.06 -10.81
N LEU A 858 -19.65 -26.52 -10.15
CA LEU A 858 -19.55 -27.54 -9.11
C LEU A 858 -19.41 -28.95 -9.72
N PRO A 859 -18.66 -29.85 -9.07
CA PRO A 859 -18.54 -31.24 -9.54
C PRO A 859 -19.83 -32.05 -9.33
N SER A 860 -20.53 -31.83 -8.23
CA SER A 860 -21.75 -32.54 -7.82
C SER A 860 -22.67 -31.63 -6.98
N SER A 861 -23.94 -32.03 -6.86
CA SER A 861 -24.88 -31.43 -5.90
C SER A 861 -24.55 -31.94 -4.49
N TYR A 862 -24.72 -31.11 -3.46
CA TYR A 862 -24.57 -31.49 -2.06
C TYR A 862 -25.34 -30.52 -1.14
N TRP A 863 -25.54 -30.90 0.11
CA TRP A 863 -26.11 -30.03 1.13
C TRP A 863 -25.01 -29.30 1.89
N ALA A 864 -25.16 -27.99 2.06
CA ALA A 864 -24.30 -27.15 2.88
C ALA A 864 -25.05 -26.69 4.14
N LEU A 865 -24.49 -26.97 5.32
CA LEU A 865 -24.94 -26.42 6.60
C LEU A 865 -23.99 -25.29 7.01
N MET A 866 -24.40 -24.04 6.74
CA MET A 866 -23.58 -22.85 6.90
C MET A 866 -24.06 -21.99 8.08
N THR A 867 -23.14 -21.38 8.85
CA THR A 867 -23.51 -20.45 9.93
C THR A 867 -24.23 -19.21 9.37
N ARG A 868 -25.30 -18.76 10.05
CA ARG A 868 -26.05 -17.53 9.71
C ARG A 868 -25.31 -16.25 10.10
N ASP A 869 -24.35 -16.37 11.00
CA ASP A 869 -23.50 -15.28 11.47
C ASP A 869 -22.03 -15.71 11.38
N VAL A 870 -21.13 -14.74 11.42
CA VAL A 870 -19.69 -15.01 11.42
C VAL A 870 -19.24 -15.39 12.83
N ILE A 871 -18.37 -16.39 12.92
CA ILE A 871 -17.70 -16.75 14.15
C ILE A 871 -16.75 -15.59 14.50
N PRO A 872 -16.87 -14.97 15.69
CA PRO A 872 -16.02 -13.84 16.07
C PRO A 872 -14.55 -14.25 16.09
N VAL A 873 -13.74 -13.58 15.28
CA VAL A 873 -12.29 -13.81 15.23
C VAL A 873 -11.62 -12.85 16.20
N ARG A 874 -10.78 -13.36 17.11
CA ARG A 874 -9.93 -12.49 17.93
C ARG A 874 -8.93 -11.78 17.03
N SER A 875 -8.80 -10.47 17.18
CA SER A 875 -7.83 -9.64 16.46
C SER A 875 -6.44 -10.27 16.47
N GLY A 876 -5.85 -10.49 15.30
CA GLY A 876 -4.53 -11.11 15.12
C GLY A 876 -4.50 -12.49 14.44
N HIS A 877 -5.65 -13.12 14.17
CA HIS A 877 -5.70 -14.35 13.38
C HIS A 877 -5.87 -14.04 11.89
N ASN A 878 -4.77 -14.07 11.14
CA ASN A 878 -4.78 -13.85 9.69
C ASN A 878 -5.04 -15.15 8.89
N ASP A 879 -5.29 -16.27 9.57
CA ASP A 879 -5.50 -17.59 8.95
C ASP A 879 -6.85 -18.20 9.39
N PRO A 880 -7.92 -18.04 8.58
CA PRO A 880 -9.24 -18.58 8.90
C PRO A 880 -9.25 -20.12 8.94
N VAL A 881 -8.37 -20.79 8.18
CA VAL A 881 -8.30 -22.26 8.13
C VAL A 881 -7.76 -22.80 9.44
N LYS A 882 -6.69 -22.17 9.96
CA LYS A 882 -6.12 -22.53 11.25
C LYS A 882 -7.12 -22.35 12.38
N LEU A 883 -7.80 -21.21 12.43
CA LEU A 883 -8.82 -20.95 13.45
C LEU A 883 -9.93 -21.98 13.42
N LEU A 884 -10.46 -22.31 12.24
CA LEU A 884 -11.53 -23.30 12.13
C LEU A 884 -11.06 -24.70 12.54
N LYS A 885 -9.81 -25.06 12.21
CA LYS A 885 -9.20 -26.33 12.62
C LYS A 885 -9.12 -26.43 14.15
N GLU A 886 -8.73 -25.37 14.84
CA GLU A 886 -8.71 -25.32 16.31
C GLU A 886 -10.12 -25.45 16.89
N LEU A 887 -11.11 -24.77 16.32
CA LEU A 887 -12.51 -24.87 16.74
C LEU A 887 -13.07 -26.28 16.51
N ASN A 888 -12.78 -26.89 15.37
CA ASN A 888 -13.16 -28.26 15.05
C ASN A 888 -12.56 -29.26 16.04
N GLN A 889 -11.27 -29.13 16.35
CA GLN A 889 -10.60 -29.98 17.33
C GLN A 889 -11.23 -29.83 18.71
N LYS A 890 -11.52 -28.60 19.13
CA LYS A 890 -12.12 -28.31 20.43
C LYS A 890 -13.54 -28.87 20.57
N ALA A 891 -14.34 -28.78 19.52
CA ALA A 891 -15.74 -29.18 19.54
C ALA A 891 -16.00 -30.59 18.96
N ASN A 892 -14.96 -31.29 18.50
CA ASN A 892 -15.05 -32.58 17.81
C ASN A 892 -16.07 -32.56 16.65
N VAL A 893 -15.97 -31.52 15.82
CA VAL A 893 -16.84 -31.30 14.63
C VAL A 893 -15.99 -31.10 13.38
N GLN A 894 -16.63 -31.17 12.21
CA GLN A 894 -15.97 -31.06 10.90
C GLN A 894 -16.59 -29.92 10.08
N TYR A 895 -16.27 -28.68 10.44
CA TYR A 895 -16.57 -27.51 9.62
C TYR A 895 -15.37 -27.13 8.74
N GLU A 896 -15.63 -26.57 7.57
CA GLU A 896 -14.63 -25.97 6.69
C GLU A 896 -14.99 -24.51 6.41
N VAL A 897 -13.99 -23.74 5.94
CA VAL A 897 -14.23 -22.39 5.43
C VAL A 897 -15.09 -22.55 4.17
N PRO A 898 -16.18 -21.80 3.96
CA PRO A 898 -17.01 -21.96 2.77
C PRO A 898 -16.24 -21.61 1.50
N GLN A 899 -16.54 -22.27 0.39
CA GLN A 899 -16.17 -21.78 -0.94
C GLN A 899 -17.04 -20.58 -1.31
N LEU A 900 -16.56 -19.75 -2.22
CA LEU A 900 -17.23 -18.52 -2.63
C LEU A 900 -18.64 -18.78 -3.17
N LEU A 901 -18.81 -19.81 -4.02
CA LEU A 901 -20.12 -20.17 -4.58
C LEU A 901 -21.07 -20.71 -3.51
N GLU A 902 -20.56 -21.46 -2.54
CA GLU A 902 -21.36 -22.02 -1.43
C GLU A 902 -21.93 -20.89 -0.55
N ALA A 903 -21.07 -19.95 -0.15
CA ALA A 903 -21.47 -18.80 0.64
C ALA A 903 -22.45 -17.90 -0.12
N ALA A 904 -22.15 -17.55 -1.38
CA ALA A 904 -23.03 -16.72 -2.20
C ALA A 904 -24.43 -17.33 -2.35
N THR A 905 -24.48 -18.64 -2.66
CA THR A 905 -25.74 -19.37 -2.82
C THR A 905 -26.54 -19.36 -1.52
N SER A 906 -25.91 -19.71 -0.39
CA SER A 906 -26.57 -19.76 0.92
C SER A 906 -27.12 -18.39 1.35
N ILE A 907 -26.35 -17.32 1.16
CA ILE A 907 -26.76 -15.95 1.52
C ILE A 907 -27.96 -15.50 0.67
N PHE A 908 -27.94 -15.72 -0.65
CA PHE A 908 -29.06 -15.36 -1.51
C PHE A 908 -30.31 -16.18 -1.25
N MET A 909 -30.17 -17.49 -1.00
CA MET A 909 -31.32 -18.36 -0.71
C MET A 909 -32.03 -17.95 0.58
N GLU A 910 -31.29 -17.56 1.62
CA GLU A 910 -31.90 -17.00 2.83
C GLU A 910 -32.69 -15.73 2.51
N TYR A 911 -32.10 -14.80 1.75
CA TYR A 911 -32.78 -13.56 1.39
C TYR A 911 -34.04 -13.78 0.55
N LEU A 912 -33.99 -14.66 -0.45
CA LEU A 912 -35.16 -14.98 -1.27
C LEU A 912 -36.29 -15.59 -0.44
N ARG A 913 -35.94 -16.43 0.54
CA ARG A 913 -36.90 -17.11 1.42
C ARG A 913 -37.51 -16.17 2.46
N THR A 914 -36.69 -15.37 3.14
CA THR A 914 -37.08 -14.63 4.36
C THR A 914 -36.99 -13.11 4.25
N GLY A 915 -36.36 -12.58 3.21
CA GLY A 915 -36.00 -11.16 3.09
C GLY A 915 -34.84 -10.72 4.00
N LYS A 916 -34.27 -11.64 4.81
CA LYS A 916 -33.17 -11.34 5.72
C LYS A 916 -31.84 -11.33 4.98
N ARG A 917 -31.03 -10.28 5.19
CA ARG A 917 -29.67 -10.17 4.65
C ARG A 917 -28.69 -10.79 5.64
N LEU A 918 -28.16 -11.97 5.33
CA LEU A 918 -27.02 -12.52 6.07
C LEU A 918 -25.76 -11.71 5.73
N TYR A 919 -24.88 -11.54 6.72
CA TYR A 919 -23.65 -10.76 6.60
C TYR A 919 -23.93 -9.35 6.05
N SER A 920 -24.74 -8.59 6.79
CA SER A 920 -25.28 -7.29 6.36
C SER A 920 -24.23 -6.18 6.28
N ASP A 921 -24.64 -5.01 5.81
CA ASP A 921 -23.92 -3.75 5.86
C ASP A 921 -24.08 -2.98 7.20
N SER A 922 -24.87 -3.53 8.14
CA SER A 922 -25.12 -2.94 9.46
C SER A 922 -25.20 -4.00 10.56
N PRO A 923 -24.08 -4.25 11.28
CA PRO A 923 -22.72 -3.79 10.94
C PRO A 923 -22.21 -4.47 9.68
N TRP A 924 -21.27 -3.82 8.97
CA TRP A 924 -20.55 -4.45 7.86
C TRP A 924 -19.91 -5.75 8.31
N THR A 925 -20.38 -6.84 7.70
CA THR A 925 -19.98 -8.21 8.05
C THR A 925 -19.62 -8.97 6.79
N TYR A 926 -18.47 -9.62 6.80
CA TYR A 926 -17.95 -10.45 5.71
C TYR A 926 -17.47 -11.79 6.26
N THR A 927 -17.57 -12.85 5.47
CA THR A 927 -16.89 -14.11 5.75
C THR A 927 -15.71 -14.31 4.81
N TRP A 928 -14.64 -14.92 5.32
CA TRP A 928 -13.59 -15.53 4.48
C TRP A 928 -14.15 -16.66 3.61
N CYS A 929 -13.57 -16.80 2.42
CA CYS A 929 -13.75 -17.95 1.54
C CYS A 929 -12.42 -18.72 1.36
N GLN A 930 -12.49 -19.96 0.86
CA GLN A 930 -11.29 -20.79 0.63
C GLN A 930 -10.35 -20.18 -0.43
N GLU A 931 -10.94 -19.54 -1.43
CA GLU A 931 -10.30 -18.98 -2.61
C GLU A 931 -9.34 -17.82 -2.31
N SER A 932 -8.37 -17.63 -3.19
CA SER A 932 -7.40 -16.52 -3.12
C SER A 932 -7.03 -16.03 -4.52
N VAL A 933 -6.94 -14.72 -4.70
CA VAL A 933 -6.58 -14.12 -5.98
C VAL A 933 -5.06 -14.14 -6.17
N SER A 934 -4.62 -14.65 -7.32
CA SER A 934 -3.20 -14.90 -7.62
C SER A 934 -2.39 -13.63 -7.81
N LYS A 935 -2.95 -12.63 -8.50
CA LYS A 935 -2.28 -11.35 -8.84
C LYS A 935 -1.95 -10.49 -7.62
N HIS A 936 -2.61 -10.71 -6.49
CA HIS A 936 -2.47 -9.88 -5.28
C HIS A 936 -1.75 -10.57 -4.12
N GLN A 937 -0.75 -11.43 -4.38
CA GLN A 937 0.09 -12.01 -3.32
C GLN A 937 -0.71 -12.85 -2.28
N GLY A 938 -1.65 -13.68 -2.73
CA GLY A 938 -2.34 -14.62 -1.84
C GLY A 938 -3.41 -14.01 -0.94
N LYS A 939 -3.94 -12.83 -1.30
CA LYS A 939 -5.11 -12.23 -0.63
C LYS A 939 -6.29 -13.17 -0.79
N LYS A 940 -6.99 -13.42 0.31
CA LYS A 940 -8.17 -14.28 0.28
C LYS A 940 -9.38 -13.52 -0.24
N VAL A 941 -10.31 -14.29 -0.78
CA VAL A 941 -11.62 -13.82 -1.15
C VAL A 941 -12.49 -13.69 0.10
N VAL A 942 -13.30 -12.64 0.15
CA VAL A 942 -14.34 -12.42 1.16
C VAL A 942 -15.68 -12.13 0.50
N ILE A 943 -16.76 -12.52 1.18
CA ILE A 943 -18.13 -12.26 0.71
C ILE A 943 -19.01 -11.80 1.88
N GLY A 944 -19.84 -10.78 1.63
CA GLY A 944 -20.69 -10.18 2.65
C GLY A 944 -21.08 -8.75 2.31
N GLY A 945 -21.25 -7.91 3.32
CA GLY A 945 -21.67 -6.52 3.15
C GLY A 945 -22.99 -6.40 2.40
N PHE A 946 -23.93 -7.31 2.67
CA PHE A 946 -25.17 -7.41 1.92
C PHE A 946 -26.10 -6.24 2.27
N ALA A 947 -26.17 -5.29 1.34
CA ALA A 947 -26.97 -4.07 1.43
C ALA A 947 -28.21 -4.15 0.52
N THR A 948 -29.00 -3.06 0.50
CA THR A 948 -30.08 -2.86 -0.50
C THR A 948 -29.57 -2.92 -1.94
N GLY A 949 -28.30 -2.53 -2.18
CA GLY A 949 -27.67 -2.57 -3.49
C GLY A 949 -27.27 -3.98 -3.98
N GLY A 950 -27.28 -4.98 -3.09
CA GLY A 950 -26.83 -6.34 -3.37
C GLY A 950 -25.72 -6.84 -2.46
N LEU A 951 -25.25 -8.06 -2.73
CA LEU A 951 -24.16 -8.73 -2.02
C LEU A 951 -22.80 -8.33 -2.58
N ARG A 952 -21.76 -8.17 -1.74
CA ARG A 952 -20.41 -7.83 -2.21
C ARG A 952 -19.49 -9.06 -2.19
N VAL A 953 -18.73 -9.20 -3.27
CA VAL A 953 -17.63 -10.17 -3.43
C VAL A 953 -16.34 -9.37 -3.66
N ASP A 954 -15.42 -9.48 -2.70
CA ASP A 954 -14.22 -8.64 -2.63
C ASP A 954 -12.99 -9.49 -2.25
N ASN A 955 -11.81 -8.87 -2.26
CA ASN A 955 -10.62 -9.40 -1.62
C ASN A 955 -10.38 -8.67 -0.28
N THR A 956 -9.42 -9.17 0.51
CA THR A 956 -9.16 -8.62 1.84
C THR A 956 -8.45 -7.26 1.84
N VAL A 957 -8.11 -6.69 0.67
CA VAL A 957 -7.49 -5.36 0.58
C VAL A 957 -8.56 -4.26 0.68
N GLY A 958 -9.75 -4.51 0.11
CA GLY A 958 -10.86 -3.55 0.10
C GLY A 958 -11.66 -3.48 1.41
N VAL A 959 -11.46 -4.44 2.32
CA VAL A 959 -12.29 -4.61 3.51
C VAL A 959 -11.44 -4.53 4.78
N SER A 960 -11.85 -3.70 5.74
CA SER A 960 -11.17 -3.61 7.04
C SER A 960 -11.31 -4.91 7.81
N ASP A 961 -10.21 -5.42 8.38
CA ASP A 961 -10.15 -6.67 9.16
C ASP A 961 -11.21 -6.75 10.28
N LYS A 962 -11.67 -5.61 10.82
CA LYS A 962 -12.71 -5.55 11.86
C LYS A 962 -14.11 -5.99 11.38
N HIS A 963 -14.32 -6.06 10.06
CA HIS A 963 -15.57 -6.45 9.43
C HIS A 963 -15.55 -7.88 8.91
N ILE A 964 -14.41 -8.57 9.00
CA ILE A 964 -14.24 -9.90 8.42
C ILE A 964 -14.22 -10.91 9.56
N GLY A 965 -15.22 -11.77 9.59
CA GLY A 965 -15.27 -12.94 10.47
C GLY A 965 -15.22 -14.24 9.67
N LEU A 966 -15.48 -15.35 10.34
CA LEU A 966 -15.39 -16.69 9.75
C LEU A 966 -16.75 -17.38 9.73
N GLY A 967 -17.31 -17.60 8.55
CA GLY A 967 -18.42 -18.52 8.35
C GLY A 967 -17.94 -19.97 8.44
N GLY A 968 -18.65 -20.80 9.19
CA GLY A 968 -18.41 -22.24 9.22
C GLY A 968 -19.37 -22.96 8.28
N LEU A 969 -18.88 -23.90 7.46
CA LEU A 969 -19.69 -24.71 6.56
C LEU A 969 -19.43 -26.21 6.75
N ARG A 970 -20.48 -27.04 6.73
CA ARG A 970 -20.37 -28.51 6.71
C ARG A 970 -21.14 -29.10 5.52
N LYS A 971 -20.52 -30.02 4.78
CA LYS A 971 -21.10 -30.63 3.57
C LYS A 971 -21.70 -32.01 3.85
N TYR A 972 -22.78 -32.35 3.15
CA TYR A 972 -23.38 -33.69 3.13
C TYR A 972 -23.78 -34.12 1.72
N GLY A 973 -23.71 -35.43 1.42
CA GLY A 973 -24.07 -35.98 0.10
C GLY A 973 -22.94 -35.98 -0.93
N VAL A 974 -21.68 -35.88 -0.50
CA VAL A 974 -20.48 -35.83 -1.37
C VAL A 974 -19.92 -37.25 -1.70
N ALA A 975 -20.70 -38.30 -1.46
CA ALA A 975 -20.19 -39.65 -1.20
C ALA A 975 -19.44 -40.38 -2.35
N ASP A 976 -19.36 -39.85 -3.58
CA ASP A 976 -18.69 -40.54 -4.70
C ASP A 976 -17.50 -39.80 -5.35
N ALA A 977 -17.17 -38.57 -4.90
CA ALA A 977 -16.05 -37.82 -5.51
C ALA A 977 -14.67 -38.17 -4.93
N GLU A 978 -14.59 -38.54 -3.64
CA GLU A 978 -13.31 -38.92 -3.01
C GLU A 978 -12.87 -40.36 -3.36
N ALA A 979 -13.81 -41.27 -3.61
CA ALA A 979 -13.49 -42.62 -4.08
C ALA A 979 -12.82 -42.63 -5.47
N ALA A 980 -13.10 -41.64 -6.32
CA ALA A 980 -12.48 -41.47 -7.64
C ALA A 980 -11.04 -40.92 -7.60
N ARG A 981 -10.52 -40.50 -6.43
CA ARG A 981 -9.13 -40.01 -6.24
C ARG A 981 -8.16 -41.04 -5.65
N GLY A 982 -8.54 -42.32 -5.61
CA GLY A 982 -7.58 -43.43 -5.55
C GLY A 982 -6.60 -43.44 -4.36
N LYS A 983 -7.09 -43.31 -3.13
CA LYS A 983 -6.41 -43.89 -1.95
C LYS A 983 -7.44 -44.57 -1.06
N ALA A 984 -7.38 -45.90 -1.02
CA ALA A 984 -8.23 -46.71 -0.17
C ALA A 984 -7.98 -46.37 1.33
N PRO A 985 -9.03 -46.27 2.16
CA PRO A 985 -8.86 -46.11 3.60
C PRO A 985 -8.50 -47.47 4.21
N ASN A 986 -7.34 -47.55 4.86
CA ASN A 986 -7.01 -48.67 5.75
C ASN A 986 -7.99 -48.67 6.92
N LYS A 987 -8.83 -49.70 6.98
CA LYS A 987 -9.68 -50.01 8.14
C LYS A 987 -8.83 -50.70 9.20
N GLY A 988 -8.86 -50.13 10.40
CA GLY A 988 -8.54 -50.80 11.66
C GLY A 988 -7.08 -50.66 12.08
N GLU A 989 -6.82 -49.87 13.12
CA GLU A 989 -6.17 -50.35 14.34
C GLU A 989 -6.13 -49.26 15.42
N ASN A 990 -6.19 -49.73 16.67
CA ASN A 990 -6.31 -49.00 17.91
C ASN A 990 -5.20 -47.95 18.13
N TYR A 991 -5.58 -46.83 18.74
CA TYR A 991 -4.64 -45.94 19.41
C TYR A 991 -4.22 -46.57 20.74
N ASP A 992 -3.04 -47.18 20.79
CA ASP A 992 -2.19 -47.17 21.99
C ASP A 992 -0.75 -47.59 21.68
N THR A 993 0.18 -46.66 21.95
CA THR A 993 1.62 -46.86 22.20
C THR A 993 2.56 -47.33 21.06
N TRP A 994 3.86 -47.01 21.24
CA TRP A 994 5.09 -47.44 20.54
C TRP A 994 5.58 -46.54 19.39
N ALA A 995 6.71 -45.83 19.56
CA ALA A 995 8.11 -46.30 19.59
C ALA A 995 8.63 -46.71 18.20
N TYR A 996 9.76 -46.10 17.83
CA TYR A 996 10.49 -46.24 16.57
C TYR A 996 10.78 -47.71 16.18
N PRO A 997 10.68 -48.07 14.89
CA PRO A 997 11.40 -49.22 14.34
C PRO A 997 12.64 -48.78 13.55
N GLN A 998 13.74 -49.42 13.91
CA GLN A 998 15.00 -49.48 13.18
C GLN A 998 14.79 -50.15 11.80
N PHE A 999 15.37 -49.59 10.74
CA PHE A 999 15.50 -50.28 9.46
C PHE A 999 16.85 -50.99 9.38
N ALA A 1000 16.81 -52.31 9.42
CA ALA A 1000 17.90 -53.19 9.05
C ALA A 1000 18.02 -53.28 7.51
N SER A 1001 19.27 -53.33 7.06
CA SER A 1001 19.72 -53.43 5.66
C SER A 1001 19.63 -54.87 5.13
N PRO A 1002 19.47 -55.09 3.81
CA PRO A 1002 19.84 -56.35 3.18
C PRO A 1002 21.21 -56.26 2.51
N ILE A 1003 22.17 -56.98 3.09
CA ILE A 1003 23.44 -57.37 2.51
C ILE A 1003 23.18 -58.27 1.29
N LYS A 1004 23.80 -57.95 0.14
CA LYS A 1004 24.11 -58.94 -0.90
C LYS A 1004 25.62 -58.98 -1.12
N ASP A 1005 26.17 -60.11 -0.71
CA ASP A 1005 27.53 -60.58 -0.95
C ASP A 1005 27.85 -60.71 -2.44
N ARG A 1006 29.04 -60.21 -2.83
CA ARG A 1006 29.77 -60.69 -4.00
C ARG A 1006 31.25 -60.34 -3.85
N LYS A 1007 32.06 -61.29 -3.37
CA LYS A 1007 33.47 -61.45 -3.77
C LYS A 1007 33.99 -62.85 -3.40
N LYS A 1008 34.23 -63.66 -4.43
CA LYS A 1008 35.21 -64.75 -4.46
C LYS A 1008 36.20 -64.40 -5.59
N ARG A 1009 37.45 -64.24 -5.19
CA ARG A 1009 38.72 -63.98 -5.93
C ARG A 1009 39.36 -62.66 -5.55
#